data_AF-A0A1Y0KW00-F1
#
_entry.id   AF-A0A1Y0KW00-F1
#
_cell.length_a   1.000
_cell.length_b   1.000
_cell.length_c   1.000
_cell.angle_alpha   90.00
_cell.angle_beta   90.00
_cell.angle_gamma   90.00
#
_symmetry.space_group_name_H-M   'P 1'
#
loop_
_entity.id
_entity.type
_entity.pdbx_description
1 polymer ?
#
loop_
_entity_poly.entity_id
_entity_poly.type
_entity_poly.pdbx_seq_one_letter_code
_entity_poly.pdbx_strand_id
1 'polypeptide(L)'
;MFNPANETHFSLNIKDLPHDLQVLNFTGVESISQPYLLQIEVVSEQPDIDLESLLGKAVFLAFTPQGAGIHGIIQSFAQRESGKRLTRYQLSIVPQLSYLALRTNQRIYQALSVPQIISVVLEEHGILSNSYQFQFGPTVYPPREYCVQYDETDLHFIQRLCEEEGIHYHFQHSPDAHLLVFGDDQTVFPKLGRPTVYLPGSGMVAKEPAIRRFAMRQQTRSSRVTQRDYNFETPRLLLESAYKQPQDEDATALPDLEDYSYPGHFSERERGKHLSQRAVERHRSDYRLAEGSSDQPALISGHFLEISDHPRSEWNDLWLIHQVRHEGKQPQVLEESMTHDIGDADDFQQGYRNSFVATPWDIPFRPPLAHPKAQVLGSQTAVVTGPAGEEIHCDEYGRIKVQFHWDREGSGDDKSSCWLRVASNWAGDLYGGIAIPRIGMEVLVTFLEADPDQPVVTGCLYHAEHNVPYALPANKTRSTFKTLSTPGGAGYNELRIEDKKGEEQIFIHAQRDLDENIKRDQKIHIGNERHDTVEANSFSEFKAEEHVSVTGERKVEVKPNDHLSIGVSQHTQLGTAQLTKAGREIHLKAGQKMVIEAGVELTLQAGGSFIKLDPSGISMVGPMIRFNAGGSPGKGSGIAALLPVIPLAAAMDKAGSLLKAPEATPQPQPLEEEEEEEELEEPTPVGITLRIGVFFDGTGNNLANSAVTEQCRRNDREQYDEASLQSLISNCARYGYEDPNEQGVFASSPNNSYGNASSNVALLFELYKDNAANPLQPDAETGYLPIYIEGIGTTSGKQDSLYSQGTGRGETGVVQRVEQSPTAINERILDFIQTNPDIKIRRIEFDIFGFSRGAAAARHFANEVLKPAGGVLSEIFQPDQHNILAQFDWSADASINFIGLFDTVAAIVDPLSGDWSPANAANSGVNLYLPAGCARKVVQLSARDEKRWNFALNSVQPEHQEIELPGAHSDIGGGYPLSLQEKLLLTQPRQARVSIGRPLEQSQAWQDVNKAAIDLELRGLPGDGQLRPVAWQRPHPDKNQRFDQAQYYLVALGIQRSVRGELARINLRIMRELAVQHDAPFENIPETPNFSLPADLQSIADKLLDYAQGGPNPLTQADNRLLHGRYIHLSAHWTPDKGLLLSKPAPKHRLIYNNKPQDGYPV
;
A
#
# COMPACT_ATOMS: atom_id res chain seq x y z
N MET A 1 79.80 9.46 10.22
CA MET A 1 80.75 10.36 9.53
C MET A 1 80.04 11.70 9.49
N PHE A 2 80.54 12.73 10.18
CA PHE A 2 79.89 14.06 10.16
C PHE A 2 80.05 14.65 8.77
N ASN A 3 78.96 14.94 8.07
CA ASN A 3 79.03 15.83 6.91
C ASN A 3 79.04 17.27 7.45
N PRO A 4 79.89 18.15 6.90
CA PRO A 4 80.10 19.50 7.39
C PRO A 4 78.81 20.35 7.30
N ALA A 5 78.64 21.31 8.22
CA ALA A 5 77.48 22.21 8.33
C ALA A 5 77.27 23.17 7.14
N ASN A 6 78.13 23.08 6.11
CA ASN A 6 78.18 23.95 4.94
C ASN A 6 77.73 23.23 3.64
N GLU A 7 77.24 21.99 3.71
CA GLU A 7 76.80 21.24 2.53
C GLU A 7 75.26 21.17 2.44
N THR A 8 74.71 21.34 1.23
CA THR A 8 73.28 21.14 0.97
C THR A 8 72.93 19.65 1.06
N HIS A 9 71.97 19.31 1.90
CA HIS A 9 71.49 17.95 2.18
C HIS A 9 70.26 17.55 1.37
N PHE A 10 69.38 18.51 1.08
CA PHE A 10 68.16 18.31 0.29
C PHE A 10 68.37 18.77 -1.14
N SER A 11 67.94 17.95 -2.09
CA SER A 11 67.99 18.29 -3.51
C SER A 11 66.67 17.97 -4.19
N LEU A 12 66.33 18.79 -5.17
CA LEU A 12 65.19 18.60 -6.06
C LEU A 12 65.75 18.22 -7.43
N ASN A 13 65.25 17.15 -8.03
CA ASN A 13 65.62 16.75 -9.38
C ASN A 13 64.36 16.71 -10.26
N ILE A 14 64.26 17.62 -11.22
CA ILE A 14 63.15 17.66 -12.18
C ILE A 14 63.58 16.98 -13.47
N LYS A 15 62.82 15.95 -13.87
CA LYS A 15 63.15 15.13 -15.02
C LYS A 15 63.19 15.96 -16.32
N ASP A 16 64.23 15.73 -17.11
CA ASP A 16 64.45 16.34 -18.44
C ASP A 16 64.48 17.88 -18.45
N LEU A 17 64.76 18.52 -17.31
CA LEU A 17 64.88 19.98 -17.21
C LEU A 17 66.06 20.39 -16.31
N PRO A 18 67.14 20.96 -16.89
CA PRO A 18 68.18 21.60 -16.10
C PRO A 18 67.62 22.84 -15.38
N HIS A 19 67.84 22.94 -14.07
CA HIS A 19 67.38 24.05 -13.25
C HIS A 19 68.40 24.43 -12.17
N ASP A 20 68.30 25.64 -11.63
CA ASP A 20 69.10 26.13 -10.51
C ASP A 20 68.34 26.12 -9.16
N LEU A 21 67.13 25.53 -9.13
CA LEU A 21 66.29 25.46 -7.94
C LEU A 21 66.99 24.74 -6.78
N GLN A 22 67.10 25.40 -5.63
CA GLN A 22 67.63 24.86 -4.38
C GLN A 22 66.55 24.77 -3.31
N VAL A 23 66.48 23.67 -2.57
CA VAL A 23 65.47 23.44 -1.53
C VAL A 23 65.79 24.28 -0.29
N LEU A 24 64.86 25.13 0.11
CA LEU A 24 64.94 25.95 1.33
C LEU A 24 64.29 25.24 2.52
N ASN A 25 63.05 24.78 2.34
CA ASN A 25 62.34 23.98 3.31
C ASN A 25 61.28 23.12 2.61
N PHE A 26 60.78 22.11 3.32
CA PHE A 26 59.63 21.35 2.88
C PHE A 26 58.85 20.77 4.05
N THR A 27 57.55 20.59 3.83
CA THR A 27 56.68 19.81 4.70
C THR A 27 55.89 18.83 3.85
N GLY A 28 55.80 17.58 4.29
CA GLY A 28 55.15 16.52 3.53
C GLY A 28 54.33 15.61 4.41
N VAL A 29 53.24 15.07 3.88
CA VAL A 29 52.49 13.98 4.51
C VAL A 29 52.31 12.86 3.49
N GLU A 30 52.61 11.64 3.92
CA GLU A 30 52.27 10.41 3.21
C GLU A 30 51.54 9.46 4.14
N SER A 31 50.60 8.69 3.60
CA SER A 31 49.84 7.70 4.37
C SER A 31 49.36 6.55 3.50
N ILE A 32 49.22 5.36 4.09
CA ILE A 32 48.60 4.22 3.41
C ILE A 32 47.16 4.58 3.03
N SER A 33 46.77 4.21 1.82
CA SER A 33 45.46 4.47 1.21
C SER A 33 45.12 5.94 1.02
N GLN A 34 46.12 6.82 1.00
CA GLN A 34 45.97 8.24 0.68
C GLN A 34 47.07 8.70 -0.30
N PRO A 35 46.78 9.61 -1.24
CA PRO A 35 47.81 10.25 -2.03
C PRO A 35 48.71 11.14 -1.14
N TYR A 36 50.03 11.02 -1.28
CA TYR A 36 50.96 11.90 -0.55
C TYR A 36 50.94 13.33 -1.12
N LEU A 37 51.26 14.30 -0.28
CA LEU A 37 51.40 15.71 -0.66
C LEU A 37 52.61 16.31 0.03
N LEU A 38 53.52 16.87 -0.76
CA LEU A 38 54.68 17.62 -0.26
C LEU A 38 54.61 19.06 -0.74
N GLN A 39 54.71 19.99 0.19
CA GLN A 39 54.89 21.41 -0.09
C GLN A 39 56.37 21.76 0.09
N ILE A 40 56.96 22.37 -0.93
CA ILE A 40 58.39 22.65 -0.98
C ILE A 40 58.57 24.12 -1.31
N GLU A 41 59.38 24.80 -0.51
CA GLU A 41 59.90 26.10 -0.86
C GLU A 41 61.30 25.95 -1.43
N VAL A 42 61.50 26.56 -2.60
CA VAL A 42 62.76 26.56 -3.32
C VAL A 42 63.19 27.98 -3.64
N VAL A 43 64.49 28.17 -3.83
CA VAL A 43 65.08 29.44 -4.27
C VAL A 43 65.82 29.25 -5.58
N SER A 44 65.82 30.28 -6.42
CA SER A 44 66.54 30.32 -7.70
C SER A 44 67.06 31.73 -7.96
N GLU A 45 68.13 31.85 -8.72
CA GLU A 45 68.64 33.14 -9.20
C GLU A 45 67.81 33.68 -10.38
N GLN A 46 67.04 32.81 -11.05
CA GLN A 46 66.13 33.18 -12.13
C GLN A 46 64.80 33.70 -11.58
N PRO A 47 64.43 34.98 -11.84
CA PRO A 47 63.17 35.55 -11.36
C PRO A 47 61.98 35.32 -12.30
N ASP A 48 62.20 34.72 -13.48
CA ASP A 48 61.27 34.64 -14.60
C ASP A 48 61.08 33.19 -15.12
N ILE A 49 61.14 32.21 -14.21
CA ILE A 49 60.88 30.80 -14.54
C ILE A 49 59.48 30.65 -15.13
N ASP A 50 59.36 30.00 -16.29
CA ASP A 50 58.08 29.65 -16.89
C ASP A 50 57.35 28.59 -16.05
N LEU A 51 56.44 29.06 -15.20
CA LEU A 51 55.71 28.23 -14.23
C LEU A 51 54.86 27.15 -14.92
N GLU A 52 54.31 27.43 -16.10
CA GLU A 52 53.42 26.50 -16.82
C GLU A 52 54.21 25.29 -17.34
N SER A 53 55.44 25.51 -17.82
CA SER A 53 56.32 24.44 -18.33
C SER A 53 56.69 23.37 -17.29
N LEU A 54 56.56 23.70 -16.00
CA LEU A 54 56.89 22.84 -14.86
C LEU A 54 55.73 21.95 -14.41
N LEU A 55 54.48 22.32 -14.74
CA LEU A 55 53.31 21.55 -14.32
C LEU A 55 53.31 20.15 -14.95
N GLY A 56 53.01 19.13 -14.14
CA GLY A 56 52.98 17.73 -14.55
C GLY A 56 54.34 17.08 -14.78
N LYS A 57 55.47 17.80 -14.60
CA LYS A 57 56.81 17.21 -14.71
C LYS A 57 57.08 16.26 -13.53
N ALA A 58 57.72 15.14 -13.84
CA ALA A 58 58.21 14.21 -12.83
C ALA A 58 59.36 14.83 -12.03
N VAL A 59 59.33 14.64 -10.72
CA VAL A 59 60.26 15.27 -9.80
C VAL A 59 60.58 14.34 -8.63
N PHE A 60 61.84 14.33 -8.20
CA PHE A 60 62.30 13.62 -7.02
C PHE A 60 62.86 14.60 -5.99
N LEU A 61 62.27 14.60 -4.79
CA LEU A 61 62.81 15.31 -3.63
C LEU A 61 63.65 14.32 -2.80
N ALA A 62 64.97 14.49 -2.82
CA ALA A 62 65.88 13.71 -1.99
C ALA A 62 66.04 14.33 -0.60
N PHE A 63 65.76 13.55 0.44
CA PHE A 63 66.00 13.90 1.85
C PHE A 63 67.47 13.73 2.24
N THR A 64 68.20 12.87 1.53
CA THR A 64 69.64 12.65 1.75
C THR A 64 70.41 12.52 0.44
N PRO A 65 71.73 12.78 0.45
CA PRO A 65 72.60 12.52 -0.70
C PRO A 65 72.64 11.04 -1.14
N GLN A 66 72.24 10.12 -0.26
CA GLN A 66 72.19 8.68 -0.52
C GLN A 66 70.91 8.23 -1.23
N GLY A 67 70.00 9.14 -1.57
CA GLY A 67 68.84 8.86 -2.43
C GLY A 67 67.56 8.43 -1.71
N ALA A 68 67.46 8.58 -0.38
CA ALA A 68 66.18 8.45 0.31
C ALA A 68 65.33 9.70 0.01
N GLY A 69 64.09 9.53 -0.45
CA GLY A 69 63.27 10.65 -0.90
C GLY A 69 61.93 10.23 -1.49
N ILE A 70 61.17 11.22 -1.94
CA ILE A 70 59.84 11.03 -2.53
C ILE A 70 59.85 11.49 -3.99
N HIS A 71 59.50 10.55 -4.86
CA HIS A 71 59.21 10.81 -6.28
C HIS A 71 57.74 11.15 -6.45
N GLY A 72 57.40 12.14 -7.26
CA GLY A 72 56.03 12.44 -7.71
C GLY A 72 56.00 13.32 -8.95
N ILE A 73 54.92 14.07 -9.13
CA ILE A 73 54.74 15.07 -10.19
C ILE A 73 54.43 16.45 -9.60
N ILE A 74 54.83 17.51 -10.28
CA ILE A 74 54.53 18.89 -9.87
C ILE A 74 53.06 19.20 -10.17
N GLN A 75 52.25 19.41 -9.13
CA GLN A 75 50.84 19.77 -9.27
C GLN A 75 50.62 21.28 -9.30
N SER A 76 51.37 22.03 -8.50
CA SER A 76 51.33 23.48 -8.49
C SER A 76 52.73 24.05 -8.38
N PHE A 77 52.94 25.21 -9.01
CA PHE A 77 54.20 25.94 -8.96
C PHE A 77 53.88 27.44 -8.95
N ALA A 78 54.37 28.16 -7.94
CA ALA A 78 54.04 29.55 -7.70
C ALA A 78 55.29 30.36 -7.37
N GLN A 79 55.43 31.54 -7.98
CA GLN A 79 56.41 32.52 -7.56
C GLN A 79 55.93 33.26 -6.31
N ARG A 80 56.81 33.40 -5.33
CA ARG A 80 56.59 34.14 -4.08
C ARG A 80 57.35 35.46 -4.14
N GLU A 81 58.04 35.82 -3.07
CA GLU A 81 58.81 37.06 -2.99
C GLU A 81 60.07 36.98 -3.85
N SER A 82 60.32 38.02 -4.64
CA SER A 82 61.58 38.20 -5.36
C SER A 82 62.52 39.04 -4.50
N GLY A 83 63.59 38.41 -4.00
CA GLY A 83 64.64 39.08 -3.23
C GLY A 83 65.63 39.83 -4.12
N LYS A 84 66.69 40.39 -3.52
CA LYS A 84 67.73 41.12 -4.26
C LYS A 84 68.60 40.23 -5.18
N ARG A 85 68.76 38.96 -4.82
CA ARG A 85 69.54 37.96 -5.57
C ARG A 85 68.72 36.71 -5.85
N LEU A 86 68.06 36.18 -4.82
CA LEU A 86 67.27 34.96 -4.92
C LEU A 86 65.78 35.27 -4.98
N THR A 87 65.08 34.60 -5.88
CA THR A 87 63.62 34.58 -5.95
C THR A 87 63.10 33.31 -5.28
N ARG A 88 62.09 33.45 -4.43
CA ARG A 88 61.44 32.32 -3.76
C ARG A 88 60.31 31.78 -4.63
N TYR A 89 60.25 30.46 -4.75
CA TYR A 89 59.15 29.73 -5.36
C TYR A 89 58.61 28.70 -4.40
N GLN A 90 57.35 28.35 -4.57
CA GLN A 90 56.69 27.28 -3.85
C GLN A 90 56.08 26.31 -4.84
N LEU A 91 56.29 25.01 -4.62
CA LEU A 91 55.69 23.97 -5.43
C LEU A 91 55.07 22.87 -4.58
N SER A 92 54.10 22.15 -5.15
CA SER A 92 53.54 20.94 -4.56
C SER A 92 53.87 19.70 -5.39
N ILE A 93 54.33 18.65 -4.73
CA ILE A 93 54.55 17.32 -5.31
C ILE A 93 53.45 16.37 -4.82
N VAL A 94 52.85 15.65 -5.77
CA VAL A 94 51.80 14.64 -5.53
C VAL A 94 52.07 13.40 -6.38
N PRO A 95 51.47 12.23 -6.10
CA PRO A 95 51.49 11.10 -7.03
C PRO A 95 50.66 11.38 -8.28
N GLN A 96 50.95 10.66 -9.37
CA GLN A 96 50.11 10.69 -10.57
C GLN A 96 48.65 10.31 -10.26
N LEU A 97 48.44 9.45 -9.26
CA LEU A 97 47.11 9.07 -8.76
C LEU A 97 46.25 10.28 -8.34
N SER A 98 46.85 11.37 -7.88
CA SER A 98 46.10 12.57 -7.45
C SER A 98 45.34 13.26 -8.58
N TYR A 99 45.72 13.05 -9.84
CA TYR A 99 45.03 13.65 -10.98
C TYR A 99 43.65 13.03 -11.23
N LEU A 100 43.41 11.81 -10.73
CA LEU A 100 42.09 11.18 -10.79
C LEU A 100 41.04 11.96 -9.97
N ALA A 101 41.45 12.82 -9.04
CA ALA A 101 40.54 13.72 -8.33
C ALA A 101 39.99 14.85 -9.21
N LEU A 102 40.57 15.06 -10.40
CA LEU A 102 40.20 16.14 -11.32
C LEU A 102 39.21 15.69 -12.40
N ARG A 103 38.86 14.40 -12.46
CA ARG A 103 37.85 13.86 -13.39
C ARG A 103 36.69 13.24 -12.60
N THR A 104 35.49 13.77 -12.80
CA THR A 104 34.22 13.24 -12.28
C THR A 104 33.47 12.54 -13.40
N ASN A 105 32.85 11.40 -13.13
CA ASN A 105 32.17 10.62 -14.16
C ASN A 105 30.89 9.92 -13.66
N GLN A 106 30.08 9.48 -14.61
CA GLN A 106 28.90 8.63 -14.44
C GLN A 106 28.98 7.49 -15.47
N ARG A 107 29.28 6.27 -15.03
CA ARG A 107 29.50 5.11 -15.91
C ARG A 107 29.28 3.78 -15.21
N ILE A 108 29.07 2.76 -16.02
CA ILE A 108 28.69 1.41 -15.60
C ILE A 108 29.83 0.42 -15.91
N TYR A 109 30.15 -0.44 -14.96
CA TYR A 109 31.07 -1.57 -15.11
C TYR A 109 30.30 -2.87 -14.87
N GLN A 110 30.45 -3.84 -15.78
CA GLN A 110 29.71 -5.11 -15.73
C GLN A 110 30.64 -6.29 -15.87
N ALA A 111 30.39 -7.33 -15.06
CA ALA A 111 31.16 -8.58 -15.04
C ALA A 111 32.68 -8.40 -14.87
N LEU A 112 33.10 -7.36 -14.14
CA LEU A 112 34.49 -7.08 -13.81
C LEU A 112 34.70 -7.17 -12.30
N SER A 113 35.83 -7.72 -11.87
CA SER A 113 36.25 -7.67 -10.47
C SER A 113 36.75 -6.28 -10.09
N VAL A 114 36.72 -5.94 -8.80
CA VAL A 114 37.22 -4.64 -8.32
C VAL A 114 38.65 -4.33 -8.80
N PRO A 115 39.63 -5.25 -8.75
CA PRO A 115 40.96 -5.00 -9.32
C PRO A 115 40.97 -4.73 -10.83
N GLN A 116 40.08 -5.38 -11.59
CA GLN A 116 39.94 -5.12 -13.02
C GLN A 116 39.35 -3.73 -13.29
N ILE A 117 38.32 -3.33 -12.52
CA ILE A 117 37.73 -1.99 -12.60
C ILE A 117 38.78 -0.92 -12.29
N ILE A 118 39.54 -1.08 -11.19
CA ILE A 118 40.61 -0.17 -10.80
C ILE A 118 41.67 -0.07 -11.92
N SER A 119 42.06 -1.20 -12.52
CA SER A 119 43.03 -1.21 -13.64
C SER A 119 42.56 -0.35 -14.81
N VAL A 120 41.31 -0.52 -15.24
CA VAL A 120 40.73 0.27 -16.34
C VAL A 120 40.80 1.76 -16.05
N VAL A 121 40.41 2.18 -14.85
CA VAL A 121 40.44 3.59 -14.44
C VAL A 121 41.87 4.13 -14.39
N LEU A 122 42.83 3.36 -13.87
CA LEU A 122 44.24 3.77 -13.81
C LEU A 122 44.85 3.91 -15.21
N GLU A 123 44.61 2.95 -16.09
CA GLU A 123 45.16 2.94 -17.45
C GLU A 123 44.61 4.10 -18.31
N GLU A 124 43.35 4.47 -18.14
CA GLU A 124 42.76 5.66 -18.77
C GLU A 124 43.44 6.98 -18.37
N HIS A 125 44.05 7.03 -17.18
CA HIS A 125 44.84 8.16 -16.68
C HIS A 125 46.35 8.03 -16.96
N GLY A 126 46.73 7.08 -17.80
CA GLY A 126 48.12 6.84 -18.20
C GLY A 126 48.98 6.22 -17.10
N ILE A 127 48.37 5.66 -16.04
CA ILE A 127 49.07 4.86 -15.03
C ILE A 127 49.05 3.41 -15.53
N LEU A 128 50.05 3.08 -16.34
CA LEU A 128 50.14 1.79 -17.05
C LEU A 128 50.63 0.67 -16.12
N SER A 129 50.54 -0.58 -16.57
CA SER A 129 50.86 -1.80 -15.81
C SER A 129 52.29 -1.93 -15.27
N ASN A 130 53.21 -1.04 -15.64
CA ASN A 130 54.55 -0.93 -15.06
C ASN A 130 54.64 0.03 -13.86
N SER A 131 53.58 0.80 -13.61
CA SER A 131 53.50 1.89 -12.62
C SER A 131 52.52 1.59 -11.47
N TYR A 132 51.79 0.48 -11.56
CA TYR A 132 51.02 -0.08 -10.46
C TYR A 132 51.13 -1.61 -10.42
N GLN A 133 50.85 -2.20 -9.26
CA GLN A 133 50.82 -3.65 -9.08
C GLN A 133 49.76 -4.08 -8.05
N PHE A 134 49.14 -5.24 -8.26
CA PHE A 134 48.31 -5.92 -7.27
C PHE A 134 49.10 -7.07 -6.64
N GLN A 135 49.30 -7.00 -5.33
CA GLN A 135 49.93 -8.06 -4.54
C GLN A 135 48.91 -8.56 -3.53
N PHE A 136 48.06 -9.50 -3.94
CA PHE A 136 47.05 -10.07 -3.07
C PHE A 136 47.51 -11.42 -2.51
N GLY A 137 47.01 -11.77 -1.33
CA GLY A 137 47.13 -13.11 -0.76
C GLY A 137 46.25 -14.14 -1.48
N PRO A 138 45.81 -15.21 -0.80
CA PRO A 138 44.95 -16.24 -1.40
C PRO A 138 43.50 -15.78 -1.65
N THR A 139 43.17 -14.50 -1.40
CA THR A 139 41.82 -13.94 -1.53
C THR A 139 41.40 -13.86 -3.00
N VAL A 140 40.23 -14.40 -3.32
CA VAL A 140 39.62 -14.27 -4.65
C VAL A 140 38.58 -13.14 -4.61
N TYR A 141 38.73 -12.17 -5.50
CA TYR A 141 37.78 -11.06 -5.68
C TYR A 141 36.80 -11.40 -6.82
N PRO A 142 35.53 -11.72 -6.50
CA PRO A 142 34.57 -12.12 -7.52
C PRO A 142 34.24 -10.94 -8.47
N PRO A 143 33.95 -11.22 -9.75
CA PRO A 143 33.38 -10.22 -10.64
C PRO A 143 32.07 -9.66 -10.08
N ARG A 144 31.89 -8.34 -10.13
CA ARG A 144 30.60 -7.70 -9.83
C ARG A 144 29.72 -7.80 -11.06
N GLU A 145 28.48 -8.26 -10.91
CA GLU A 145 27.51 -8.27 -12.01
C GLU A 145 27.28 -6.85 -12.54
N TYR A 146 27.15 -5.90 -11.61
CA TYR A 146 26.87 -4.51 -11.90
C TYR A 146 27.56 -3.61 -10.86
N CYS A 147 28.32 -2.61 -11.31
CA CYS A 147 28.95 -1.63 -10.46
C CYS A 147 28.97 -0.26 -11.15
N VAL A 148 28.46 0.75 -10.47
CA VAL A 148 28.30 2.10 -11.03
C VAL A 148 29.24 3.06 -10.31
N GLN A 149 29.94 3.86 -11.12
CA GLN A 149 30.53 5.12 -10.68
C GLN A 149 29.48 6.20 -10.93
N TYR A 150 28.98 6.86 -9.89
CA TYR A 150 27.87 7.80 -10.02
C TYR A 150 28.22 9.14 -9.36
N ASP A 151 28.44 10.19 -10.17
CA ASP A 151 28.68 11.56 -9.70
C ASP A 151 29.82 11.68 -8.68
N GLU A 152 30.86 10.88 -8.88
CA GLU A 152 32.05 10.84 -8.02
C GLU A 152 33.33 10.91 -8.87
N THR A 153 34.40 11.45 -8.28
CA THR A 153 35.71 11.49 -8.95
C THR A 153 36.27 10.08 -9.12
N ASP A 154 37.12 9.86 -10.12
CA ASP A 154 37.75 8.55 -10.30
C ASP A 154 38.59 8.14 -9.09
N LEU A 155 39.22 9.11 -8.43
CA LEU A 155 40.00 8.86 -7.23
C LEU A 155 39.09 8.38 -6.09
N HIS A 156 37.98 9.08 -5.86
CA HIS A 156 36.98 8.71 -4.85
C HIS A 156 36.41 7.32 -5.15
N PHE A 157 36.13 7.02 -6.43
CA PHE A 157 35.63 5.71 -6.86
C PHE A 157 36.61 4.58 -6.54
N ILE A 158 37.89 4.72 -6.89
CA ILE A 158 38.92 3.73 -6.56
C ILE A 158 39.06 3.58 -5.03
N GLN A 159 39.12 4.68 -4.30
CA GLN A 159 39.26 4.66 -2.83
C GLN A 159 38.08 3.95 -2.17
N ARG A 160 36.85 4.26 -2.59
CA ARG A 160 35.64 3.59 -2.12
C ARG A 160 35.65 2.10 -2.43
N LEU A 161 36.02 1.69 -3.65
CA LEU A 161 36.11 0.26 -4.00
C LEU A 161 37.17 -0.47 -3.17
N CYS A 162 38.33 0.16 -2.94
CA CYS A 162 39.35 -0.35 -2.04
C CYS A 162 38.83 -0.48 -0.61
N GLU A 163 38.07 0.51 -0.14
CA GLU A 163 37.45 0.53 1.17
C GLU A 163 36.42 -0.59 1.36
N GLU A 164 35.53 -0.79 0.40
CA GLU A 164 34.52 -1.87 0.39
C GLU A 164 35.17 -3.26 0.49
N GLU A 165 36.23 -3.50 -0.29
CA GLU A 165 36.94 -4.79 -0.34
C GLU A 165 37.97 -4.97 0.78
N GLY A 166 38.33 -3.90 1.50
CA GLY A 166 39.42 -3.91 2.46
C GLY A 166 40.82 -4.02 1.82
N ILE A 167 40.96 -3.55 0.57
CA ILE A 167 42.22 -3.41 -0.16
C ILE A 167 42.87 -2.10 0.27
N HIS A 168 44.14 -2.13 0.66
CA HIS A 168 44.93 -0.93 0.89
C HIS A 168 45.82 -0.63 -0.30
N TYR A 169 46.32 0.59 -0.41
CA TYR A 169 47.38 0.91 -1.35
C TYR A 169 48.47 1.77 -0.71
N HIS A 170 49.70 1.66 -1.20
CA HIS A 170 50.83 2.49 -0.76
C HIS A 170 51.77 2.75 -1.94
N PHE A 171 52.74 3.64 -1.73
CA PHE A 171 53.70 4.03 -2.77
C PHE A 171 55.10 3.52 -2.42
N GLN A 172 55.79 3.00 -3.43
CA GLN A 172 57.22 2.69 -3.36
C GLN A 172 57.97 3.67 -4.25
N HIS A 173 58.96 4.36 -3.69
CA HIS A 173 59.67 5.43 -4.38
C HIS A 173 61.05 4.98 -4.83
N SER A 174 61.42 5.41 -6.03
CA SER A 174 62.77 5.38 -6.58
C SER A 174 63.10 6.77 -7.14
N PRO A 175 64.37 7.11 -7.41
CA PRO A 175 64.71 8.39 -8.02
C PRO A 175 64.00 8.66 -9.36
N ASP A 176 63.66 7.61 -10.10
CA ASP A 176 63.13 7.72 -11.48
C ASP A 176 61.60 7.56 -11.57
N ALA A 177 60.95 6.96 -10.57
CA ALA A 177 59.53 6.65 -10.58
C ALA A 177 58.97 6.35 -9.18
N HIS A 178 57.64 6.41 -9.06
CA HIS A 178 56.89 5.88 -7.92
C HIS A 178 55.97 4.76 -8.40
N LEU A 179 55.92 3.66 -7.66
CA LEU A 179 55.08 2.49 -7.94
C LEU A 179 53.90 2.47 -6.97
N LEU A 180 52.68 2.41 -7.50
CA LEU A 180 51.45 2.25 -6.72
C LEU A 180 51.19 0.76 -6.45
N VAL A 181 51.17 0.37 -5.18
CA VAL A 181 51.05 -1.04 -4.77
C VAL A 181 49.74 -1.24 -4.04
N PHE A 182 48.86 -2.07 -4.59
CA PHE A 182 47.64 -2.52 -3.93
C PHE A 182 47.87 -3.84 -3.22
N GLY A 183 47.38 -3.97 -2.00
CA GLY A 183 47.51 -5.19 -1.20
C GLY A 183 46.31 -5.44 -0.29
N ASP A 184 46.16 -6.68 0.17
CA ASP A 184 45.09 -7.07 1.08
C ASP A 184 45.60 -7.76 2.35
N ASP A 185 46.91 -7.99 2.46
CA ASP A 185 47.54 -8.63 3.59
C ASP A 185 48.85 -7.90 3.98
N GLN A 186 49.33 -8.14 5.20
CA GLN A 186 50.53 -7.50 5.72
C GLN A 186 51.83 -8.00 5.09
N THR A 187 51.84 -9.17 4.47
CA THR A 187 53.02 -9.72 3.76
C THR A 187 53.44 -8.88 2.54
N VAL A 188 52.57 -8.00 2.06
CA VAL A 188 52.81 -7.08 0.94
C VAL A 188 53.75 -5.93 1.31
N PHE A 189 53.80 -5.56 2.60
CA PHE A 189 54.61 -4.41 3.03
C PHE A 189 56.09 -4.79 3.15
N PRO A 190 57.00 -4.06 2.47
CA PRO A 190 58.44 -4.28 2.58
C PRO A 190 59.00 -3.81 3.94
N LYS A 191 60.14 -4.38 4.34
CA LYS A 191 60.91 -3.89 5.50
C LYS A 191 61.85 -2.77 5.08
N LEU A 192 62.08 -1.78 5.96
CA LEU A 192 63.06 -0.72 5.75
C LEU A 192 64.53 -1.20 5.73
N GLY A 193 64.80 -2.44 6.18
CA GLY A 193 66.06 -3.15 5.99
C GLY A 193 67.11 -2.97 7.09
N ARG A 194 67.03 -1.93 7.95
CA ARG A 194 67.88 -1.79 9.15
C ARG A 194 67.05 -1.38 10.37
N PRO A 195 67.27 -1.99 11.56
CA PRO A 195 66.65 -1.55 12.80
C PRO A 195 67.01 -0.09 13.11
N THR A 196 66.02 0.70 13.53
CA THR A 196 66.25 2.07 13.99
C THR A 196 66.24 2.10 15.50
N VAL A 197 67.32 2.64 16.08
CA VAL A 197 67.52 2.67 17.53
C VAL A 197 66.58 3.67 18.20
N TYR A 198 66.04 3.31 19.37
CA TYR A 198 65.30 4.24 20.24
C TYR A 198 66.25 4.94 21.21
N LEU A 199 66.37 6.26 21.09
CA LEU A 199 67.20 7.10 21.94
C LEU A 199 66.39 8.30 22.47
N PRO A 200 65.74 8.16 23.64
CA PRO A 200 64.98 9.25 24.24
C PRO A 200 65.93 10.39 24.61
N GLY A 201 65.51 11.63 24.35
CA GLY A 201 66.35 12.83 24.39
C GLY A 201 67.28 12.92 25.61
N SER A 202 68.57 12.63 25.39
CA SER A 202 69.65 13.31 26.11
C SER A 202 70.10 14.44 25.19
N GLY A 203 70.44 15.64 25.69
CA GLY A 203 70.86 16.79 24.87
C GLY A 203 72.15 16.59 24.04
N MET A 204 72.54 15.34 23.76
CA MET A 204 73.61 14.95 22.86
C MET A 204 73.03 14.52 21.51
N VAL A 205 73.63 15.00 20.42
CA VAL A 205 73.30 14.60 19.06
C VAL A 205 73.72 13.14 18.86
N ALA A 206 72.77 12.26 18.54
CA ALA A 206 73.06 10.86 18.21
C ALA A 206 73.95 10.79 16.95
N LYS A 207 74.88 9.84 16.89
CA LYS A 207 75.80 9.68 15.74
C LYS A 207 75.11 9.08 14.50
N GLU A 208 73.94 8.48 14.69
CA GLU A 208 73.12 7.82 13.67
C GLU A 208 71.65 8.24 13.88
N PRO A 209 70.81 8.22 12.82
CA PRO A 209 69.38 8.52 12.94
C PRO A 209 68.67 7.58 13.93
N ALA A 210 67.82 8.14 14.78
CA ALA A 210 67.19 7.47 15.90
C ALA A 210 65.75 7.94 16.16
N ILE A 211 64.95 7.05 16.75
CA ILE A 211 63.61 7.38 17.25
C ILE A 211 63.76 8.10 18.59
N ARG A 212 63.26 9.33 18.68
CA ARG A 212 63.38 10.21 19.86
C ARG A 212 62.20 10.08 20.81
N ARG A 213 61.03 9.78 20.29
CA ARG A 213 59.79 9.56 21.03
C ARG A 213 59.05 8.39 20.40
N PHE A 214 58.48 7.54 21.24
CA PHE A 214 57.59 6.46 20.84
C PHE A 214 56.56 6.25 21.94
N ALA A 215 55.29 6.52 21.63
CA ALA A 215 54.19 6.42 22.57
C ALA A 215 53.11 5.52 21.96
N MET A 216 52.60 4.55 22.73
CA MET A 216 51.57 3.61 22.25
C MET A 216 50.27 3.80 23.03
N ARG A 217 49.15 3.91 22.31
CA ARG A 217 47.79 3.92 22.84
C ARG A 217 47.08 2.60 22.55
N GLN A 218 46.20 2.18 23.47
CA GLN A 218 45.23 1.12 23.25
C GLN A 218 43.82 1.67 23.43
N GLN A 219 42.87 1.23 22.61
CA GLN A 219 41.49 1.71 22.69
C GLN A 219 40.50 0.58 22.39
N THR A 220 39.38 0.53 23.12
CA THR A 220 38.32 -0.46 22.88
C THR A 220 37.73 -0.31 21.47
N ARG A 221 37.47 -1.44 20.82
CA ARG A 221 36.88 -1.54 19.47
C ARG A 221 35.80 -2.61 19.43
N SER A 222 34.94 -2.55 18.41
CA SER A 222 33.97 -3.61 18.12
C SER A 222 34.66 -4.97 18.02
N SER A 223 34.04 -5.99 18.62
CA SER A 223 34.59 -7.36 18.69
C SER A 223 33.91 -8.33 17.73
N ARG A 224 32.74 -7.94 17.20
CA ARG A 224 31.94 -8.72 16.26
C ARG A 224 31.33 -7.79 15.20
N VAL A 225 31.32 -8.25 13.96
CA VAL A 225 30.54 -7.64 12.87
C VAL A 225 29.58 -8.68 12.35
N THR A 226 28.32 -8.30 12.14
CA THR A 226 27.29 -9.11 11.51
C THR A 226 26.71 -8.35 10.34
N GLN A 227 26.75 -8.94 9.14
CA GLN A 227 26.18 -8.36 7.94
C GLN A 227 25.04 -9.22 7.42
N ARG A 228 23.99 -8.57 6.93
CA ARG A 228 22.82 -9.23 6.37
C ARG A 228 22.47 -8.68 5.00
N ASP A 229 21.95 -9.54 4.14
CA ASP A 229 21.48 -9.17 2.82
C ASP A 229 20.21 -9.96 2.42
N TYR A 230 19.67 -9.67 1.24
CA TYR A 230 18.55 -10.36 0.63
C TYR A 230 18.84 -10.68 -0.84
N ASN A 231 18.73 -11.97 -1.20
CA ASN A 231 18.78 -12.42 -2.58
C ASN A 231 17.40 -12.96 -2.99
N PHE A 232 16.81 -12.35 -4.01
CA PHE A 232 15.49 -12.72 -4.51
C PHE A 232 15.46 -14.09 -5.21
N GLU A 233 16.61 -14.59 -5.68
CA GLU A 233 16.74 -15.93 -6.28
C GLU A 233 16.70 -17.03 -5.20
N THR A 234 17.09 -16.70 -3.96
CA THR A 234 17.05 -17.60 -2.80
C THR A 234 16.34 -16.96 -1.61
N PRO A 235 15.05 -16.58 -1.71
CA PRO A 235 14.40 -15.65 -0.79
C PRO A 235 14.15 -16.23 0.61
N ARG A 236 14.17 -17.57 0.75
CA ARG A 236 14.03 -18.26 2.04
C ARG A 236 15.36 -18.46 2.77
N LEU A 237 16.49 -18.29 2.07
CA LEU A 237 17.80 -18.40 2.68
C LEU A 237 18.08 -17.15 3.49
N LEU A 238 18.27 -17.31 4.80
CA LEU A 238 18.81 -16.23 5.63
C LEU A 238 20.25 -15.96 5.21
N LEU A 239 20.47 -14.88 4.45
CA LEU A 239 21.78 -14.37 4.09
C LEU A 239 22.29 -13.47 5.21
N GLU A 240 22.77 -14.12 6.26
CA GLU A 240 23.44 -13.48 7.39
C GLU A 240 24.81 -14.13 7.56
N SER A 241 25.83 -13.30 7.82
CA SER A 241 27.18 -13.76 8.11
C SER A 241 27.75 -12.89 9.21
N ALA A 242 28.47 -13.52 10.13
CA ALA A 242 29.10 -12.83 11.24
C ALA A 242 30.54 -13.31 11.41
N TYR A 243 31.41 -12.38 11.80
CA TYR A 243 32.76 -12.68 12.23
C TYR A 243 33.00 -12.10 13.62
N LYS A 244 33.54 -12.92 14.52
CA LYS A 244 33.94 -12.52 15.86
C LYS A 244 35.41 -12.81 16.04
N GLN A 245 36.15 -11.83 16.55
CA GLN A 245 37.57 -12.01 16.85
C GLN A 245 37.75 -13.17 17.84
N PRO A 246 38.64 -14.14 17.57
CA PRO A 246 38.99 -15.16 18.55
C PRO A 246 39.50 -14.50 19.84
N GLN A 247 38.93 -14.88 20.98
CA GLN A 247 39.43 -14.44 22.30
C GLN A 247 40.43 -15.49 22.81
N ASP A 248 41.51 -15.04 23.45
CA ASP A 248 42.39 -15.94 24.21
C ASP A 248 41.58 -16.60 25.33
N GLU A 249 41.72 -17.93 25.49
CA GLU A 249 40.96 -18.72 26.49
C GLU A 249 41.20 -18.22 27.93
N ASP A 250 42.31 -17.54 28.19
CA ASP A 250 42.71 -16.98 29.49
C ASP A 250 42.30 -15.49 29.71
N ALA A 251 41.66 -14.83 28.74
CA ALA A 251 41.28 -13.42 28.84
C ALA A 251 39.93 -13.21 29.55
N THR A 252 39.83 -12.12 30.31
CA THR A 252 38.59 -11.73 31.03
C THR A 252 37.44 -11.52 30.04
N ALA A 253 36.25 -12.04 30.33
CA ALA A 253 35.08 -11.95 29.43
C ALA A 253 34.75 -10.48 29.10
N LEU A 254 35.15 -10.03 27.90
CA LEU A 254 34.83 -8.70 27.39
C LEU A 254 33.38 -8.66 26.91
N PRO A 255 32.69 -7.50 27.05
CA PRO A 255 31.35 -7.33 26.48
C PRO A 255 31.36 -7.54 24.97
N ASP A 256 30.33 -8.20 24.45
CA ASP A 256 30.17 -8.44 23.01
C ASP A 256 29.70 -7.15 22.32
N LEU A 257 30.66 -6.39 21.78
CA LEU A 257 30.39 -5.15 21.06
C LEU A 257 30.20 -5.47 19.57
N GLU A 258 28.94 -5.54 19.15
CA GLU A 258 28.53 -5.85 17.79
C GLU A 258 28.30 -4.60 16.94
N ASP A 259 28.84 -4.61 15.72
CA ASP A 259 28.45 -3.75 14.61
C ASP A 259 27.58 -4.55 13.62
N TYR A 260 26.37 -4.07 13.34
CA TYR A 260 25.40 -4.75 12.49
C TYR A 260 25.00 -3.86 11.32
N SER A 261 25.02 -4.40 10.09
CA SER A 261 24.65 -3.66 8.88
C SER A 261 23.73 -4.45 7.93
N TYR A 262 22.85 -3.71 7.25
CA TYR A 262 22.03 -4.12 6.12
C TYR A 262 21.88 -2.92 5.18
N PRO A 263 22.03 -3.09 3.85
CA PRO A 263 22.45 -4.31 3.15
C PRO A 263 23.94 -4.63 3.34
N GLY A 264 24.33 -5.87 3.10
CA GLY A 264 25.70 -6.39 3.24
C GLY A 264 26.50 -6.45 1.93
N HIS A 265 25.82 -6.26 0.80
CA HIS A 265 26.33 -6.38 -0.57
C HIS A 265 26.97 -7.75 -0.88
N PHE A 266 26.27 -8.84 -0.51
CA PHE A 266 26.68 -10.20 -0.84
C PHE A 266 25.49 -11.13 -1.15
N SER A 267 25.67 -12.02 -2.13
CA SER A 267 24.72 -13.07 -2.49
C SER A 267 25.05 -14.43 -1.88
N GLU A 268 26.29 -14.64 -1.44
CA GLU A 268 26.80 -15.90 -0.88
C GLU A 268 27.35 -15.74 0.55
N ARG A 269 27.18 -16.75 1.40
CA ARG A 269 27.61 -16.71 2.81
C ARG A 269 29.13 -16.65 2.99
N GLU A 270 29.90 -17.34 2.15
CA GLU A 270 31.37 -17.28 2.24
C GLU A 270 31.89 -15.86 1.97
N ARG A 271 31.28 -15.17 1.01
CA ARG A 271 31.55 -13.76 0.73
C ARG A 271 31.14 -12.86 1.90
N GLY A 272 29.94 -13.06 2.47
CA GLY A 272 29.49 -12.31 3.65
C GLY A 272 30.40 -12.51 4.87
N LYS A 273 30.93 -13.72 5.08
CA LYS A 273 31.90 -14.02 6.13
C LYS A 273 33.23 -13.29 5.90
N HIS A 274 33.71 -13.26 4.65
CA HIS A 274 34.90 -12.50 4.27
C HIS A 274 34.74 -10.99 4.55
N LEU A 275 33.63 -10.38 4.11
CA LEU A 275 33.37 -8.96 4.34
C LEU A 275 33.23 -8.64 5.84
N SER A 276 32.55 -9.50 6.60
CA SER A 276 32.44 -9.37 8.06
C SER A 276 33.80 -9.44 8.75
N GLN A 277 34.69 -10.33 8.30
CA GLN A 277 36.07 -10.40 8.80
C GLN A 277 36.83 -9.10 8.51
N ARG A 278 36.79 -8.62 7.26
CA ARG A 278 37.46 -7.36 6.86
C ARG A 278 36.94 -6.17 7.66
N ALA A 279 35.64 -6.14 7.97
CA ALA A 279 35.05 -5.10 8.80
C ALA A 279 35.53 -5.14 10.26
N VAL A 280 35.67 -6.32 10.88
CA VAL A 280 36.28 -6.45 12.22
C VAL A 280 37.74 -6.02 12.20
N GLU A 281 38.50 -6.45 11.20
CA GLU A 281 39.91 -6.04 11.02
C GLU A 281 40.02 -4.51 10.86
N ARG A 282 39.12 -3.88 10.11
CA ARG A 282 39.04 -2.41 9.97
C ARG A 282 38.79 -1.70 11.28
N HIS A 283 37.77 -2.12 12.04
CA HIS A 283 37.50 -1.57 13.37
C HIS A 283 38.71 -1.71 14.29
N ARG A 284 39.51 -2.77 14.15
CA ARG A 284 40.65 -3.06 15.02
C ARG A 284 41.99 -2.57 14.49
N SER A 285 42.03 -1.96 13.31
CA SER A 285 43.26 -1.49 12.65
C SER A 285 44.05 -0.52 13.52
N ASP A 286 43.39 0.30 14.35
CA ASP A 286 44.00 1.26 15.26
C ASP A 286 43.80 0.91 16.75
N TYR A 287 43.47 -0.36 17.05
CA TYR A 287 43.29 -0.85 18.42
C TYR A 287 44.57 -0.67 19.26
N ARG A 288 45.75 -0.92 18.66
CA ARG A 288 47.07 -0.52 19.18
C ARG A 288 47.70 0.44 18.18
N LEU A 289 47.82 1.71 18.55
CA LEU A 289 48.41 2.73 17.68
C LEU A 289 49.62 3.37 18.38
N ALA A 290 50.75 3.42 17.68
CA ALA A 290 51.95 4.10 18.12
C ALA A 290 52.15 5.42 17.39
N GLU A 291 52.56 6.44 18.13
CA GLU A 291 52.96 7.75 17.63
C GLU A 291 54.43 7.98 18.00
N GLY A 292 55.25 8.31 17.01
CA GLY A 292 56.68 8.52 17.21
C GLY A 292 57.22 9.76 16.49
N SER A 293 58.41 10.18 16.90
CA SER A 293 59.19 11.21 16.22
C SER A 293 60.63 10.75 16.04
N SER A 294 61.20 10.96 14.85
CA SER A 294 62.57 10.55 14.52
C SER A 294 63.28 11.55 13.59
N ASP A 295 64.58 11.36 13.44
CA ASP A 295 65.42 12.00 12.42
C ASP A 295 65.83 11.00 11.31
N GLN A 296 65.13 9.85 11.18
CA GLN A 296 65.39 8.79 10.20
C GLN A 296 64.80 9.13 8.81
N PRO A 297 65.60 9.50 7.80
CA PRO A 297 65.10 9.91 6.48
C PRO A 297 64.53 8.77 5.63
N ALA A 298 64.78 7.51 5.99
CA ALA A 298 64.26 6.35 5.26
C ALA A 298 62.82 5.96 5.65
N LEU A 299 62.19 6.63 6.62
CA LEU A 299 60.81 6.30 6.99
C LEU A 299 59.85 6.66 5.87
N ILE A 300 59.10 5.66 5.39
CA ILE A 300 58.09 5.78 4.34
C ILE A 300 56.82 5.04 4.80
N SER A 301 55.64 5.52 4.42
CA SER A 301 54.37 4.83 4.69
C SER A 301 54.29 3.49 3.93
N GLY A 302 53.55 2.53 4.47
CA GLY A 302 53.46 1.18 3.87
C GLY A 302 54.75 0.36 3.98
N HIS A 303 55.61 0.67 4.96
CA HIS A 303 56.81 -0.11 5.24
C HIS A 303 56.85 -0.54 6.72
N PHE A 304 57.52 -1.66 7.00
CA PHE A 304 57.80 -2.09 8.35
C PHE A 304 59.08 -1.44 8.90
N LEU A 305 58.92 -0.76 10.03
CA LEU A 305 59.97 -0.24 10.89
C LEU A 305 60.30 -1.27 11.97
N GLU A 306 61.56 -1.71 12.00
CA GLU A 306 62.10 -2.49 13.11
C GLU A 306 62.71 -1.54 14.14
N ILE A 307 62.28 -1.64 15.40
CA ILE A 307 62.77 -0.81 16.51
C ILE A 307 63.78 -1.61 17.34
N SER A 308 64.87 -0.98 17.76
CA SER A 308 65.83 -1.56 18.71
C SER A 308 66.07 -0.67 19.93
N ASP A 309 66.54 -1.26 21.03
CA ASP A 309 66.94 -0.59 22.28
C ASP A 309 65.85 0.24 22.98
N HIS A 310 64.56 -0.02 22.70
CA HIS A 310 63.46 0.51 23.50
C HIS A 310 63.43 -0.16 24.90
N PRO A 311 63.23 0.59 26.01
CA PRO A 311 63.22 0.04 27.37
C PRO A 311 62.17 -1.06 27.62
N ARG A 312 61.08 -1.06 26.85
CA ARG A 312 60.11 -2.16 26.79
C ARG A 312 60.52 -3.12 25.67
N SER A 313 60.95 -4.33 26.04
CA SER A 313 61.43 -5.34 25.11
C SER A 313 60.41 -5.75 24.05
N GLU A 314 59.12 -5.81 24.42
CA GLU A 314 58.01 -6.15 23.51
C GLU A 314 57.83 -5.15 22.36
N TRP A 315 58.37 -3.93 22.48
CA TRP A 315 58.27 -2.91 21.43
C TRP A 315 59.45 -2.94 20.46
N ASN A 316 60.49 -3.71 20.77
CA ASN A 316 61.61 -3.99 19.86
C ASN A 316 61.19 -5.07 18.86
N ASP A 317 60.18 -4.76 18.06
CA ASP A 317 59.56 -5.63 17.07
C ASP A 317 59.27 -4.84 15.78
N LEU A 318 58.57 -5.44 14.83
CA LEU A 318 58.13 -4.84 13.58
C LEU A 318 56.86 -4.01 13.75
N TRP A 319 56.91 -2.79 13.23
CA TRP A 319 55.80 -1.84 13.25
C TRP A 319 55.49 -1.34 11.83
N LEU A 320 54.27 -1.55 11.35
CA LEU A 320 53.80 -1.02 10.08
C LEU A 320 53.63 0.50 10.20
N ILE A 321 54.28 1.27 9.34
CA ILE A 321 54.11 2.73 9.29
C ILE A 321 52.87 3.07 8.45
N HIS A 322 51.86 3.67 9.09
CA HIS A 322 50.62 4.11 8.46
C HIS A 322 50.74 5.48 7.83
N GLN A 323 51.44 6.38 8.50
CA GLN A 323 51.56 7.78 8.12
C GLN A 323 52.93 8.30 8.53
N VAL A 324 53.54 9.12 7.67
CA VAL A 324 54.73 9.89 7.99
C VAL A 324 54.47 11.36 7.64
N ARG A 325 54.83 12.25 8.55
CA ARG A 325 54.90 13.69 8.30
C ARG A 325 56.37 14.09 8.29
N HIS A 326 56.84 14.56 7.15
CA HIS A 326 58.21 14.99 6.93
C HIS A 326 58.34 16.49 7.12
N GLU A 327 59.44 16.93 7.72
CA GLU A 327 59.80 18.33 7.83
C GLU A 327 61.31 18.48 7.62
N GLY A 328 61.70 19.31 6.64
CA GLY A 328 63.10 19.62 6.35
C GLY A 328 63.32 21.12 6.27
N LYS A 329 64.38 21.61 6.90
CA LYS A 329 64.83 23.02 6.83
C LYS A 329 66.30 23.10 6.47
N GLN A 330 66.63 23.84 5.41
CA GLN A 330 67.99 24.07 4.91
C GLN A 330 68.22 25.56 4.68
N PRO A 331 68.31 26.39 5.73
CA PRO A 331 68.51 27.83 5.59
C PRO A 331 69.86 28.20 4.93
N GLN A 332 70.83 27.26 4.87
CA GLN A 332 72.15 27.44 4.24
C GLN A 332 72.08 27.94 2.78
N VAL A 333 71.03 27.60 2.03
CA VAL A 333 70.86 28.02 0.62
C VAL A 333 70.64 29.53 0.45
N LEU A 334 70.28 30.24 1.53
CA LEU A 334 70.08 31.70 1.49
C LEU A 334 71.41 32.49 1.56
N GLU A 335 72.51 31.86 1.95
CA GLU A 335 73.84 32.47 2.11
C GLU A 335 73.78 33.85 2.80
N GLU A 336 74.25 34.92 2.15
CA GLU A 336 74.28 36.30 2.67
C GLU A 336 72.89 36.98 2.75
N SER A 337 71.83 36.33 2.25
CA SER A 337 70.45 36.89 2.21
C SER A 337 69.58 36.49 3.41
N MET A 338 70.19 36.00 4.50
CA MET A 338 69.46 35.70 5.75
C MET A 338 68.91 36.98 6.41
N THR A 339 67.60 37.21 6.30
CA THR A 339 66.88 38.20 7.10
C THR A 339 66.59 37.62 8.49
N HIS A 340 66.93 38.35 9.55
CA HIS A 340 66.81 37.98 10.98
C HIS A 340 65.36 37.87 11.50
N ASP A 341 64.41 37.41 10.69
CA ASP A 341 63.00 37.31 11.09
C ASP A 341 62.49 35.88 10.91
N ILE A 342 62.74 35.01 11.90
CA ILE A 342 61.88 33.85 12.19
C ILE A 342 61.83 33.67 13.71
N GLY A 343 60.81 34.25 14.34
CA GLY A 343 60.34 33.81 15.65
C GLY A 343 59.39 32.64 15.47
N ASP A 344 59.92 31.41 15.49
CA ASP A 344 59.11 30.20 15.72
C ASP A 344 59.21 29.82 17.21
N ALA A 345 58.11 29.33 17.77
CA ALA A 345 58.03 28.90 19.17
C ALA A 345 58.71 27.53 19.45
N ASP A 346 59.30 26.89 18.43
CA ASP A 346 59.93 25.56 18.47
C ASP A 346 61.41 25.64 18.04
N ASP A 347 62.31 24.91 18.71
CA ASP A 347 63.79 24.99 18.58
C ASP A 347 64.35 24.40 17.25
N PHE A 348 63.50 24.03 16.29
CA PHE A 348 63.91 23.36 15.04
C PHE A 348 64.26 24.35 13.91
N GLN A 349 65.56 24.62 13.78
CA GLN A 349 66.10 25.63 12.85
C GLN A 349 66.73 25.04 11.57
N GLN A 350 67.20 23.79 11.61
CA GLN A 350 67.86 23.14 10.46
C GLN A 350 67.82 21.61 10.56
N GLY A 351 67.94 20.93 9.41
CA GLY A 351 68.02 19.47 9.30
C GLY A 351 66.69 18.83 8.90
N TYR A 352 66.59 17.51 9.09
CA TYR A 352 65.42 16.71 8.79
C TYR A 352 64.85 16.11 10.08
N ARG A 353 63.52 16.12 10.20
CA ARG A 353 62.78 15.37 11.20
C ARG A 353 61.49 14.81 10.61
N ASN A 354 60.95 13.80 11.25
CA ASN A 354 59.62 13.30 10.97
C ASN A 354 58.84 12.96 12.23
N SER A 355 57.53 12.91 12.09
CA SER A 355 56.63 12.21 13.02
C SER A 355 55.89 11.13 12.27
N PHE A 356 55.73 9.96 12.88
CA PHE A 356 55.09 8.81 12.24
C PHE A 356 54.02 8.19 13.13
N VAL A 357 53.05 7.55 12.49
CA VAL A 357 52.01 6.74 13.13
C VAL A 357 52.21 5.30 12.66
N ALA A 358 52.20 4.35 13.59
CA ALA A 358 52.46 2.95 13.28
C ALA A 358 51.60 1.97 14.09
N THR A 359 51.42 0.76 13.58
CA THR A 359 50.77 -0.35 14.29
C THR A 359 51.69 -1.57 14.34
N PRO A 360 51.52 -2.47 15.32
CA PRO A 360 52.21 -3.76 15.33
C PRO A 360 51.98 -4.57 14.05
N TRP A 361 52.96 -5.39 13.65
CA TRP A 361 52.90 -6.23 12.45
C TRP A 361 51.84 -7.33 12.47
N ASP A 362 51.25 -7.65 13.61
CA ASP A 362 50.22 -8.68 13.77
C ASP A 362 48.80 -8.11 13.65
N ILE A 363 48.64 -6.79 13.45
CA ILE A 363 47.36 -6.12 13.26
C ILE A 363 47.13 -5.83 11.77
N PRO A 364 46.21 -6.54 11.10
CA PRO A 364 45.93 -6.29 9.69
C PRO A 364 45.43 -4.86 9.46
N PHE A 365 46.09 -4.14 8.55
CA PHE A 365 45.61 -2.83 8.11
C PHE A 365 44.45 -2.98 7.12
N ARG A 366 43.36 -2.27 7.38
CA ARG A 366 42.28 -2.06 6.42
C ARG A 366 41.96 -0.57 6.36
N PRO A 367 41.73 -0.01 5.16
CA PRO A 367 41.36 1.40 5.04
C PRO A 367 40.02 1.69 5.78
N PRO A 368 39.90 2.86 6.43
CA PRO A 368 38.63 3.31 7.01
C PRO A 368 37.59 3.59 5.90
N LEU A 369 36.30 3.49 6.20
CA LEU A 369 35.22 3.84 5.24
C LEU A 369 35.06 5.37 5.17
N ALA A 370 36.01 6.06 4.56
CA ALA A 370 36.06 7.51 4.46
C ALA A 370 35.36 8.05 3.20
N HIS A 371 35.21 7.23 2.16
CA HIS A 371 34.65 7.61 0.87
C HIS A 371 33.26 6.97 0.71
N PRO A 372 32.19 7.62 1.21
CA PRO A 372 30.83 7.08 1.08
C PRO A 372 30.44 6.97 -0.39
N LYS A 373 29.65 5.95 -0.70
CA LYS A 373 29.06 5.80 -2.03
C LYS A 373 28.07 6.92 -2.32
N ALA A 374 28.15 7.49 -3.52
CA ALA A 374 27.17 8.46 -3.98
C ALA A 374 25.79 7.81 -4.08
N GLN A 375 24.76 8.53 -3.64
CA GLN A 375 23.39 8.04 -3.56
C GLN A 375 22.51 8.64 -4.64
N VAL A 376 21.61 7.85 -5.22
CA VAL A 376 20.55 8.34 -6.09
C VAL A 376 19.29 8.56 -5.27
N LEU A 377 19.06 9.80 -4.82
CA LEU A 377 18.00 10.14 -3.85
C LEU A 377 16.57 10.09 -4.42
N GLY A 378 16.39 9.84 -5.71
CA GLY A 378 15.09 9.79 -6.36
C GLY A 378 15.08 8.83 -7.54
N SER A 379 13.92 8.73 -8.19
CA SER A 379 13.79 7.92 -9.39
C SER A 379 14.32 8.67 -10.62
N GLN A 380 14.86 7.94 -11.58
CA GLN A 380 15.34 8.44 -12.86
C GLN A 380 14.61 7.74 -14.00
N THR A 381 14.56 8.36 -15.16
CA THR A 381 14.04 7.72 -16.37
C THR A 381 15.16 7.00 -17.11
N ALA A 382 14.81 5.90 -17.77
CA ALA A 382 15.70 5.13 -18.63
C ALA A 382 14.90 4.53 -19.80
N VAL A 383 15.59 4.17 -20.88
CA VAL A 383 14.95 3.54 -22.05
C VAL A 383 15.21 2.04 -22.01
N VAL A 384 14.18 1.22 -22.23
CA VAL A 384 14.32 -0.24 -22.28
C VAL A 384 15.12 -0.66 -23.51
N THR A 385 16.11 -1.52 -23.33
CA THR A 385 17.01 -2.00 -24.39
C THR A 385 16.98 -3.52 -24.55
N GLY A 386 17.54 -4.03 -25.65
CA GLY A 386 17.68 -5.45 -25.91
C GLY A 386 18.36 -5.73 -27.25
N PRO A 387 18.42 -6.99 -27.68
CA PRO A 387 19.07 -7.39 -28.92
C PRO A 387 18.43 -6.74 -30.15
N ALA A 388 19.25 -6.49 -31.16
CA ALA A 388 18.77 -5.91 -32.41
C ALA A 388 17.69 -6.79 -33.08
N GLY A 389 16.54 -6.19 -33.39
CA GLY A 389 15.43 -6.87 -34.07
C GLY A 389 14.41 -7.53 -33.13
N GLU A 390 14.62 -7.53 -31.82
CA GLU A 390 13.62 -7.97 -30.83
C GLU A 390 12.72 -6.79 -30.41
N GLU A 391 11.48 -7.07 -30.04
CA GLU A 391 10.57 -6.09 -29.42
C GLU A 391 10.47 -6.26 -27.90
N ILE A 392 10.75 -7.47 -27.39
CA ILE A 392 10.63 -7.83 -25.97
C ILE A 392 11.88 -8.62 -25.59
N HIS A 393 12.59 -8.15 -24.57
CA HIS A 393 13.77 -8.82 -24.04
C HIS A 393 13.66 -8.93 -22.52
N CYS A 394 13.31 -10.13 -22.03
CA CYS A 394 13.17 -10.40 -20.61
C CYS A 394 13.68 -11.80 -20.24
N ASP A 395 13.99 -11.99 -18.95
CA ASP A 395 14.41 -13.28 -18.40
C ASP A 395 13.29 -14.04 -17.67
N GLU A 396 13.62 -15.15 -17.00
CA GLU A 396 12.66 -16.00 -16.28
C GLU A 396 11.91 -15.30 -15.14
N TYR A 397 12.45 -14.18 -14.64
CA TYR A 397 11.85 -13.37 -13.58
C TYR A 397 11.09 -12.16 -14.12
N GLY A 398 10.98 -12.01 -15.44
CA GLY A 398 10.38 -10.83 -16.07
C GLY A 398 11.21 -9.55 -15.91
N ARG A 399 12.52 -9.68 -15.67
CA ARG A 399 13.45 -8.54 -15.63
C ARG A 399 13.69 -8.02 -17.04
N ILE A 400 14.08 -6.76 -17.14
CA ILE A 400 14.44 -6.12 -18.42
C ILE A 400 15.81 -5.45 -18.31
N LYS A 401 16.37 -5.02 -19.43
CA LYS A 401 17.56 -4.17 -19.48
C LYS A 401 17.20 -2.77 -19.94
N VAL A 402 18.00 -1.80 -19.51
CA VAL A 402 17.76 -0.38 -19.80
C VAL A 402 19.06 0.34 -20.15
N GLN A 403 18.95 1.49 -20.79
CA GLN A 403 20.03 2.48 -20.87
C GLN A 403 19.60 3.75 -20.15
N PHE A 404 20.40 4.18 -19.17
CA PHE A 404 20.23 5.45 -18.49
C PHE A 404 20.68 6.61 -19.39
N HIS A 405 20.05 7.78 -19.24
CA HIS A 405 20.37 8.94 -20.07
C HIS A 405 21.78 9.51 -19.84
N TRP A 406 22.35 9.27 -18.65
CA TRP A 406 23.72 9.67 -18.33
C TRP A 406 24.77 8.64 -18.77
N ASP A 407 24.36 7.43 -19.16
CA ASP A 407 25.27 6.41 -19.66
C ASP A 407 25.67 6.70 -21.11
N ARG A 408 26.86 7.28 -21.25
CA ARG A 408 27.46 7.67 -22.53
C ARG A 408 28.23 6.54 -23.22
N GLU A 409 28.55 5.47 -22.51
CA GLU A 409 29.35 4.35 -23.02
C GLU A 409 28.46 3.19 -23.53
N GLY A 410 27.22 3.11 -23.03
CA GLY A 410 26.21 2.16 -23.49
C GLY A 410 25.82 2.33 -24.96
N SER A 411 25.59 1.20 -25.64
CA SER A 411 25.26 1.15 -27.08
C SER A 411 23.75 1.02 -27.37
N GLY A 412 22.90 1.05 -26.34
CA GLY A 412 21.45 0.87 -26.50
C GLY A 412 21.03 -0.56 -26.79
N ASP A 413 21.88 -1.52 -26.47
CA ASP A 413 21.68 -2.95 -26.73
C ASP A 413 21.49 -3.76 -25.44
N ASP A 414 21.53 -5.09 -25.57
CA ASP A 414 21.42 -6.07 -24.48
C ASP A 414 22.60 -6.05 -23.49
N LYS A 415 23.59 -5.17 -23.66
CA LYS A 415 24.73 -5.00 -22.75
C LYS A 415 24.71 -3.67 -22.02
N SER A 416 23.70 -2.83 -22.23
CA SER A 416 23.62 -1.49 -21.62
C SER A 416 23.52 -1.53 -20.09
N SER A 417 22.85 -2.54 -19.51
CA SER A 417 22.73 -2.70 -18.07
C SER A 417 22.68 -4.17 -17.62
N CYS A 418 22.69 -4.36 -16.29
CA CYS A 418 22.25 -5.61 -15.66
C CYS A 418 20.74 -5.84 -15.87
N TRP A 419 20.25 -6.98 -15.36
CA TRP A 419 18.83 -7.27 -15.34
C TRP A 419 18.11 -6.53 -14.20
N LEU A 420 17.21 -5.63 -14.54
CA LEU A 420 16.41 -4.85 -13.60
C LEU A 420 15.07 -5.54 -13.37
N ARG A 421 14.70 -5.77 -12.10
CA ARG A 421 13.35 -6.22 -11.74
C ARG A 421 12.32 -5.14 -12.04
N VAL A 422 11.18 -5.56 -12.59
CA VAL A 422 10.05 -4.69 -12.90
C VAL A 422 8.99 -4.85 -11.81
N ALA A 423 8.61 -3.73 -11.19
CA ALA A 423 7.53 -3.72 -10.23
C ALA A 423 6.20 -4.00 -10.93
N SER A 424 5.52 -5.06 -10.51
CA SER A 424 4.14 -5.35 -10.89
C SER A 424 3.16 -4.74 -9.89
N ASN A 425 2.01 -4.28 -10.37
CA ASN A 425 0.92 -3.79 -9.50
C ASN A 425 0.38 -4.87 -8.54
N TRP A 426 0.54 -6.15 -8.90
CA TRP A 426 0.13 -7.29 -8.09
C TRP A 426 0.99 -8.51 -8.44
N ALA A 427 1.77 -9.05 -7.49
CA ALA A 427 2.64 -10.21 -7.70
C ALA A 427 2.53 -11.19 -6.53
N GLY A 428 2.11 -12.42 -6.83
CA GLY A 428 2.00 -13.54 -5.90
C GLY A 428 2.65 -14.82 -6.46
N ASP A 429 2.63 -15.89 -5.66
CA ASP A 429 3.20 -17.19 -6.04
C ASP A 429 2.38 -17.84 -7.17
N LEU A 430 2.82 -17.64 -8.42
CA LEU A 430 2.16 -18.08 -9.66
C LEU A 430 0.79 -17.40 -9.95
N TYR A 431 0.57 -16.19 -9.42
CA TYR A 431 -0.60 -15.35 -9.75
C TYR A 431 -0.26 -13.86 -9.66
N GLY A 432 -1.04 -13.00 -10.32
CA GLY A 432 -0.84 -11.54 -10.31
C GLY A 432 -0.94 -10.92 -11.70
N GLY A 433 -0.56 -9.65 -11.81
CA GLY A 433 -0.46 -8.91 -13.06
C GLY A 433 0.98 -8.87 -13.58
N ILE A 434 1.16 -9.13 -14.87
CA ILE A 434 2.44 -9.01 -15.56
C ILE A 434 2.27 -8.23 -16.86
N ALA A 435 3.00 -7.13 -17.00
CA ALA A 435 3.08 -6.33 -18.21
C ALA A 435 4.55 -5.96 -18.43
N ILE A 436 5.24 -6.75 -19.26
CA ILE A 436 6.68 -6.62 -19.49
C ILE A 436 6.93 -5.38 -20.36
N PRO A 437 7.69 -4.38 -19.90
CA PRO A 437 8.07 -3.24 -20.72
C PRO A 437 8.85 -3.69 -21.96
N ARG A 438 8.53 -3.10 -23.11
CA ARG A 438 9.11 -3.44 -24.41
C ARG A 438 10.30 -2.56 -24.74
N ILE A 439 11.18 -3.04 -25.61
CA ILE A 439 12.33 -2.28 -26.10
C ILE A 439 11.85 -0.96 -26.69
N GLY A 440 12.52 0.14 -26.31
CA GLY A 440 12.17 1.51 -26.68
C GLY A 440 11.24 2.22 -25.68
N MET A 441 10.50 1.51 -24.83
CA MET A 441 9.65 2.16 -23.83
C MET A 441 10.49 2.94 -22.80
N GLU A 442 9.96 4.07 -22.34
CA GLU A 442 10.55 4.83 -21.24
C GLU A 442 10.03 4.28 -19.91
N VAL A 443 10.95 3.99 -18.99
CA VAL A 443 10.66 3.45 -17.66
C VAL A 443 11.21 4.33 -16.56
N LEU A 444 10.51 4.35 -15.44
CA LEU A 444 10.96 4.97 -14.20
C LEU A 444 11.74 3.94 -13.38
N VAL A 445 12.99 4.24 -13.06
CA VAL A 445 13.93 3.40 -12.31
C VAL A 445 14.19 4.02 -10.93
N THR A 446 14.01 3.23 -9.89
CA THR A 446 14.32 3.56 -8.49
C THR A 446 15.46 2.68 -8.00
N PHE A 447 16.22 3.16 -7.03
CA PHE A 447 17.43 2.51 -6.52
C PHE A 447 17.21 2.05 -5.08
N LEU A 448 17.34 0.75 -4.79
CA LEU A 448 17.15 0.21 -3.44
C LEU A 448 18.22 0.80 -2.50
N GLU A 449 17.81 1.29 -1.33
CA GLU A 449 18.69 1.98 -0.37
C GLU A 449 19.46 3.18 -0.98
N ALA A 450 18.91 3.77 -2.06
CA ALA A 450 19.54 4.80 -2.88
C ALA A 450 20.89 4.37 -3.50
N ASP A 451 21.14 3.07 -3.61
CA ASP A 451 22.37 2.49 -4.16
C ASP A 451 22.32 2.42 -5.70
N PRO A 452 23.19 3.14 -6.43
CA PRO A 452 23.29 3.06 -7.89
C PRO A 452 23.44 1.65 -8.46
N ASP A 453 23.99 0.69 -7.69
CA ASP A 453 24.19 -0.69 -8.13
C ASP A 453 22.91 -1.56 -7.99
N GLN A 454 21.84 -1.03 -7.39
CA GLN A 454 20.59 -1.77 -7.14
C GLN A 454 19.37 -1.13 -7.81
N PRO A 455 19.34 -0.99 -9.15
CA PRO A 455 18.21 -0.44 -9.88
C PRO A 455 17.02 -1.41 -9.96
N VAL A 456 15.81 -0.86 -9.81
CA VAL A 456 14.50 -1.52 -9.98
C VAL A 456 13.58 -0.61 -10.77
N VAL A 457 12.90 -1.16 -11.78
CA VAL A 457 11.88 -0.43 -12.54
C VAL A 457 10.60 -0.35 -11.72
N THR A 458 10.09 0.86 -11.50
CA THR A 458 8.89 1.14 -10.68
C THR A 458 7.71 1.68 -11.48
N GLY A 459 7.87 1.97 -12.77
CA GLY A 459 6.79 2.44 -13.63
C GLY A 459 7.19 2.61 -15.09
N CYS A 460 6.23 2.92 -15.96
CA CYS A 460 6.42 3.25 -17.37
C CYS A 460 5.83 4.63 -17.66
N LEU A 461 6.43 5.37 -18.59
CA LEU A 461 6.02 6.72 -18.96
C LEU A 461 5.74 6.82 -20.47
N TYR A 462 4.78 7.67 -20.84
CA TYR A 462 4.54 8.07 -22.23
C TYR A 462 5.32 9.35 -22.55
N HIS A 463 5.77 9.51 -23.79
CA HIS A 463 6.47 10.69 -24.29
C HIS A 463 6.10 10.98 -25.75
N ALA A 464 6.73 11.97 -26.39
CA ALA A 464 6.32 12.46 -27.71
C ALA A 464 6.37 11.43 -28.86
N GLU A 465 7.22 10.41 -28.74
CA GLU A 465 7.31 9.32 -29.74
C GLU A 465 6.43 8.13 -29.33
N HIS A 466 6.40 7.80 -28.04
CA HIS A 466 5.47 6.83 -27.45
C HIS A 466 4.27 7.56 -26.87
N ASN A 467 3.33 7.93 -27.74
CA ASN A 467 2.14 8.65 -27.36
C ASN A 467 1.13 7.74 -26.62
N VAL A 468 0.27 8.39 -25.82
CA VAL A 468 -0.88 7.73 -25.19
C VAL A 468 -1.80 7.06 -26.24
N PRO A 469 -2.51 5.96 -25.91
CA PRO A 469 -3.30 5.18 -26.88
C PRO A 469 -4.43 5.95 -27.59
N TYR A 470 -4.94 7.01 -26.96
CA TYR A 470 -5.98 7.88 -27.52
C TYR A 470 -5.56 9.34 -27.37
N ALA A 471 -5.96 10.18 -28.33
CA ALA A 471 -5.63 11.60 -28.32
C ALA A 471 -6.15 12.27 -27.04
N LEU A 472 -5.23 12.88 -26.28
CA LEU A 472 -5.53 13.70 -25.11
C LEU A 472 -5.29 15.18 -25.43
N PRO A 473 -6.07 16.11 -24.83
CA PRO A 473 -7.08 15.89 -23.78
C PRO A 473 -8.48 15.51 -24.29
N ALA A 474 -8.68 15.30 -25.60
CA ALA A 474 -9.99 15.05 -26.19
C ALA A 474 -10.72 13.85 -25.57
N ASN A 475 -9.99 12.75 -25.32
CA ASN A 475 -10.53 11.51 -24.76
C ASN A 475 -10.16 11.31 -23.28
N LYS A 476 -10.13 12.39 -22.49
CA LYS A 476 -9.71 12.37 -21.07
C LYS A 476 -10.58 11.53 -20.13
N THR A 477 -11.76 11.11 -20.57
CA THR A 477 -12.71 10.27 -19.84
C THR A 477 -12.53 8.77 -20.13
N ARG A 478 -11.53 8.39 -20.95
CA ARG A 478 -11.26 6.99 -21.28
C ARG A 478 -10.18 6.40 -20.38
N SER A 479 -10.49 5.25 -19.78
CA SER A 479 -9.55 4.36 -19.10
C SER A 479 -9.32 3.12 -19.96
N THR A 480 -8.07 2.81 -20.30
CA THR A 480 -7.77 1.76 -21.30
C THR A 480 -6.63 0.85 -20.86
N PHE A 481 -6.83 -0.46 -21.00
CA PHE A 481 -5.78 -1.46 -21.05
C PHE A 481 -5.66 -1.97 -22.48
N LYS A 482 -4.70 -1.43 -23.24
CA LYS A 482 -4.50 -1.74 -24.66
C LYS A 482 -3.14 -2.39 -24.88
N THR A 483 -3.15 -3.53 -25.53
CA THR A 483 -1.94 -4.30 -25.88
C THR A 483 -1.61 -4.13 -27.36
N LEU A 484 -0.43 -4.57 -27.80
CA LEU A 484 -0.05 -4.59 -29.20
C LEU A 484 0.42 -5.99 -29.57
N SER A 485 -0.08 -6.57 -30.66
CA SER A 485 0.40 -7.85 -31.17
C SER A 485 1.92 -7.79 -31.42
N THR A 486 2.63 -8.87 -31.11
CA THR A 486 4.09 -8.96 -31.25
C THR A 486 4.47 -10.32 -31.83
N PRO A 487 5.49 -10.41 -32.70
CA PRO A 487 6.29 -9.30 -33.26
C PRO A 487 5.61 -8.60 -34.46
N GLY A 488 5.98 -7.32 -34.72
CA GLY A 488 5.66 -6.55 -35.93
C GLY A 488 4.29 -5.84 -35.95
N GLY A 489 3.73 -5.53 -34.77
CA GLY A 489 2.29 -5.38 -34.51
C GLY A 489 1.42 -4.63 -35.54
N ALA A 490 0.41 -5.33 -36.07
CA ALA A 490 -0.68 -4.79 -36.92
C ALA A 490 -2.10 -5.01 -36.31
N GLY A 491 -2.17 -5.39 -35.02
CA GLY A 491 -3.40 -5.72 -34.30
C GLY A 491 -3.25 -5.51 -32.79
N TYR A 492 -4.36 -5.56 -32.04
CA TYR A 492 -4.37 -5.24 -30.60
C TYR A 492 -5.48 -5.96 -29.83
N ASN A 493 -5.26 -6.26 -28.55
CA ASN A 493 -6.35 -6.57 -27.62
C ASN A 493 -6.58 -5.36 -26.71
N GLU A 494 -7.83 -5.09 -26.37
CA GLU A 494 -8.19 -3.90 -25.61
C GLU A 494 -9.37 -4.13 -24.67
N LEU A 495 -9.22 -3.68 -23.43
CA LEU A 495 -10.32 -3.37 -22.54
C LEU A 495 -10.35 -1.84 -22.37
N ARG A 496 -11.46 -1.21 -22.74
CA ARG A 496 -11.64 0.24 -22.64
C ARG A 496 -12.94 0.54 -21.91
N ILE A 497 -12.87 1.48 -20.98
CA ILE A 497 -14.00 2.04 -20.26
C ILE A 497 -14.08 3.53 -20.61
N GLU A 498 -15.18 3.95 -21.20
CA GLU A 498 -15.53 5.35 -21.47
C GLU A 498 -16.51 5.82 -20.41
N ASP A 499 -16.12 6.86 -19.66
CA ASP A 499 -16.91 7.46 -18.58
C ASP A 499 -17.59 8.78 -19.01
N LYS A 500 -17.61 9.08 -20.32
CA LYS A 500 -18.32 10.26 -20.84
C LYS A 500 -19.82 10.08 -20.63
N LYS A 501 -20.39 10.91 -19.76
CA LYS A 501 -21.82 10.92 -19.41
C LYS A 501 -22.74 10.92 -20.64
N GLY A 502 -23.65 9.96 -20.72
CA GLY A 502 -24.59 9.77 -21.82
C GLY A 502 -24.02 9.04 -23.05
N GLU A 503 -22.74 8.72 -23.03
CA GLU A 503 -22.01 7.98 -24.07
C GLU A 503 -21.10 6.90 -23.43
N GLU A 504 -21.42 6.45 -22.20
CA GLU A 504 -20.62 5.47 -21.47
C GLU A 504 -20.52 4.15 -22.23
N GLN A 505 -19.34 3.55 -22.24
CA GLN A 505 -19.10 2.32 -22.98
C GLN A 505 -18.00 1.47 -22.35
N ILE A 506 -18.28 0.18 -22.17
CA ILE A 506 -17.24 -0.84 -22.00
C ILE A 506 -17.00 -1.50 -23.37
N PHE A 507 -15.79 -1.40 -23.88
CA PHE A 507 -15.37 -1.98 -25.15
C PHE A 507 -14.34 -3.07 -24.89
N ILE A 508 -14.66 -4.30 -25.32
CA ILE A 508 -13.78 -5.46 -25.27
C ILE A 508 -13.45 -5.84 -26.71
N HIS A 509 -12.17 -5.84 -27.05
CA HIS A 509 -11.67 -6.28 -28.35
C HIS A 509 -10.62 -7.38 -28.17
N ALA A 510 -10.91 -8.55 -28.74
CA ALA A 510 -9.96 -9.62 -28.91
C ALA A 510 -9.51 -9.66 -30.37
N GLN A 511 -8.20 -9.60 -30.61
CA GLN A 511 -7.65 -9.62 -31.97
C GLN A 511 -7.86 -10.95 -32.69
N ARG A 512 -8.04 -12.05 -31.93
CA ARG A 512 -8.20 -13.40 -32.47
C ARG A 512 -9.28 -14.19 -31.73
N ASP A 513 -8.93 -14.82 -30.62
CA ASP A 513 -9.84 -15.68 -29.84
C ASP A 513 -10.20 -15.00 -28.51
N LEU A 514 -11.47 -15.13 -28.08
CA LEU A 514 -11.94 -14.75 -26.75
C LEU A 514 -12.54 -15.99 -26.07
N ASP A 515 -11.86 -16.48 -25.04
CA ASP A 515 -12.31 -17.64 -24.26
C ASP A 515 -12.82 -17.19 -22.87
N GLU A 516 -14.07 -17.54 -22.55
CA GLU A 516 -14.68 -17.28 -21.24
C GLU A 516 -14.93 -18.58 -20.49
N ASN A 517 -14.29 -18.76 -19.33
CA ASN A 517 -14.39 -19.99 -18.51
C ASN A 517 -14.97 -19.71 -17.12
N ILE A 518 -16.28 -19.91 -16.96
CA ILE A 518 -16.99 -19.68 -15.71
C ILE A 518 -17.17 -21.01 -14.95
N LYS A 519 -16.54 -21.13 -13.77
CA LYS A 519 -16.56 -22.38 -12.98
C LYS A 519 -17.87 -22.65 -12.25
N ARG A 520 -18.73 -21.63 -12.11
CA ARG A 520 -19.99 -21.73 -11.39
C ARG A 520 -21.12 -21.11 -12.21
N ASP A 521 -21.42 -19.83 -12.00
CA ASP A 521 -22.60 -19.18 -12.57
C ASP A 521 -22.19 -17.97 -13.42
N GLN A 522 -22.68 -17.88 -14.66
CA GLN A 522 -22.61 -16.68 -15.51
C GLN A 522 -23.98 -16.02 -15.50
N LYS A 523 -24.05 -14.72 -15.20
CA LYS A 523 -25.28 -13.92 -15.22
C LYS A 523 -25.06 -12.70 -16.09
N ILE A 524 -25.94 -12.48 -17.07
CA ILE A 524 -25.89 -11.35 -18.00
C ILE A 524 -27.23 -10.62 -17.92
N HIS A 525 -27.20 -9.35 -17.55
CA HIS A 525 -28.36 -8.45 -17.53
C HIS A 525 -28.12 -7.29 -18.48
N ILE A 526 -29.08 -6.99 -19.33
CA ILE A 526 -28.97 -5.96 -20.37
C ILE A 526 -30.22 -5.09 -20.29
N GLY A 527 -30.05 -3.84 -19.85
CA GLY A 527 -31.15 -2.92 -19.58
C GLY A 527 -31.81 -2.32 -20.83
N ASN A 528 -31.27 -2.57 -22.02
CA ASN A 528 -31.87 -2.18 -23.29
C ASN A 528 -31.76 -3.35 -24.29
N GLU A 529 -30.91 -3.25 -25.31
CA GLU A 529 -30.82 -4.25 -26.37
C GLU A 529 -29.52 -5.07 -26.30
N ARG A 530 -29.64 -6.36 -26.59
CA ARG A 530 -28.52 -7.25 -26.89
C ARG A 530 -28.48 -7.52 -28.39
N HIS A 531 -27.35 -7.23 -29.03
CA HIS A 531 -27.11 -7.54 -30.42
C HIS A 531 -25.94 -8.52 -30.54
N ASP A 532 -26.24 -9.77 -30.92
CA ASP A 532 -25.23 -10.78 -31.19
C ASP A 532 -25.15 -11.03 -32.70
N THR A 533 -23.98 -10.77 -33.30
CA THR A 533 -23.70 -11.11 -34.70
C THR A 533 -22.61 -12.17 -34.75
N VAL A 534 -22.94 -13.36 -35.27
CA VAL A 534 -22.00 -14.45 -35.48
C VAL A 534 -21.89 -14.69 -36.98
N GLU A 535 -20.73 -14.37 -37.57
CA GLU A 535 -20.53 -14.49 -39.03
C GLU A 535 -20.44 -15.94 -39.52
N ALA A 536 -20.13 -16.87 -38.61
CA ALA A 536 -19.98 -18.30 -38.89
C ALA A 536 -20.98 -19.13 -38.06
N ASN A 537 -20.49 -20.10 -37.28
CA ASN A 537 -21.35 -21.01 -36.52
C ASN A 537 -21.50 -20.55 -35.07
N SER A 538 -22.72 -20.65 -34.54
CA SER A 538 -22.99 -20.62 -33.10
C SER A 538 -23.37 -22.02 -32.63
N PHE A 539 -22.77 -22.48 -31.55
CA PHE A 539 -23.04 -23.78 -30.94
C PHE A 539 -23.33 -23.60 -29.45
N SER A 540 -24.43 -24.19 -28.97
CA SER A 540 -24.81 -24.17 -27.56
C SER A 540 -25.17 -25.59 -27.10
N GLU A 541 -24.56 -26.03 -25.99
CA GLU A 541 -24.87 -27.31 -25.35
C GLU A 541 -25.30 -27.04 -23.90
N PHE A 542 -26.57 -27.32 -23.59
CA PHE A 542 -27.11 -27.24 -22.22
C PHE A 542 -27.28 -28.64 -21.66
N LYS A 543 -26.50 -29.01 -20.63
CA LYS A 543 -26.43 -30.38 -20.11
C LYS A 543 -27.54 -30.76 -19.14
N ALA A 544 -28.30 -29.80 -18.63
CA ALA A 544 -29.37 -30.04 -17.66
C ALA A 544 -30.68 -29.44 -18.16
N GLU A 545 -30.82 -28.13 -18.05
CA GLU A 545 -32.03 -27.41 -18.41
C GLU A 545 -31.68 -26.10 -19.09
N GLU A 546 -32.45 -25.75 -20.10
CA GLU A 546 -32.52 -24.41 -20.67
C GLU A 546 -33.94 -23.90 -20.41
N HIS A 547 -34.06 -22.81 -19.64
CA HIS A 547 -35.33 -22.16 -19.35
C HIS A 547 -35.32 -20.75 -19.93
N VAL A 548 -36.17 -20.50 -20.92
CA VAL A 548 -36.29 -19.20 -21.60
C VAL A 548 -37.70 -18.66 -21.37
N SER A 549 -37.81 -17.55 -20.65
CA SER A 549 -39.06 -16.81 -20.45
C SER A 549 -39.00 -15.51 -21.24
N VAL A 550 -40.05 -15.22 -22.01
CA VAL A 550 -40.18 -13.98 -22.79
C VAL A 550 -41.53 -13.35 -22.46
N THR A 551 -41.53 -12.19 -21.81
CA THR A 551 -42.75 -11.49 -21.37
C THR A 551 -43.45 -10.78 -22.54
N GLY A 552 -42.67 -10.26 -23.49
CA GLY A 552 -43.17 -9.65 -24.72
C GLY A 552 -43.32 -10.66 -25.86
N GLU A 553 -43.05 -10.22 -27.09
CA GLU A 553 -43.11 -11.09 -28.25
C GLU A 553 -41.79 -11.84 -28.48
N ARG A 554 -41.82 -13.17 -28.43
CA ARG A 554 -40.73 -13.97 -29.00
C ARG A 554 -40.91 -14.07 -30.51
N LYS A 555 -40.23 -13.20 -31.27
CA LYS A 555 -40.18 -13.26 -32.74
C LYS A 555 -39.01 -14.13 -33.19
N VAL A 556 -39.30 -15.24 -33.86
CA VAL A 556 -38.28 -16.11 -34.48
C VAL A 556 -38.53 -16.13 -35.97
N GLU A 557 -37.61 -15.54 -36.75
CA GLU A 557 -37.58 -15.73 -38.20
C GLU A 557 -36.55 -16.81 -38.52
N VAL A 558 -37.06 -18.00 -38.87
CA VAL A 558 -36.20 -19.07 -39.39
C VAL A 558 -36.23 -19.02 -40.91
N LYS A 559 -35.05 -18.95 -41.53
CA LYS A 559 -34.92 -18.87 -43.00
C LYS A 559 -35.05 -20.25 -43.65
N PRO A 560 -34.00 -20.94 -44.16
CA PRO A 560 -34.24 -22.09 -45.04
C PRO A 560 -34.92 -23.27 -44.35
N ASN A 561 -34.59 -23.61 -43.10
CA ASN A 561 -35.18 -24.75 -42.37
C ASN A 561 -35.09 -24.56 -40.85
N ASP A 562 -36.10 -25.05 -40.12
CA ASP A 562 -36.08 -25.29 -38.67
C ASP A 562 -36.14 -26.81 -38.41
N HIS A 563 -35.31 -27.34 -37.53
CA HIS A 563 -35.23 -28.77 -37.21
C HIS A 563 -35.33 -29.01 -35.69
N LEU A 564 -36.46 -29.55 -35.23
CA LEU A 564 -36.68 -29.92 -33.83
C LEU A 564 -36.82 -31.45 -33.68
N SER A 565 -35.97 -32.07 -32.86
CA SER A 565 -36.02 -33.51 -32.54
C SER A 565 -36.13 -33.71 -31.03
N ILE A 566 -37.18 -34.42 -30.59
CA ILE A 566 -37.52 -34.57 -29.16
C ILE A 566 -37.45 -36.05 -28.78
N GLY A 567 -36.58 -36.39 -27.82
CA GLY A 567 -36.28 -37.77 -27.46
C GLY A 567 -37.30 -38.48 -26.55
N VAL A 568 -38.09 -37.73 -25.77
CA VAL A 568 -39.07 -38.31 -24.82
C VAL A 568 -40.46 -37.68 -24.97
N SER A 569 -40.65 -36.44 -24.54
CA SER A 569 -41.95 -35.77 -24.65
C SER A 569 -41.81 -34.27 -24.90
N GLN A 570 -42.76 -33.72 -25.65
CA GLN A 570 -42.99 -32.29 -25.78
C GLN A 570 -44.27 -31.95 -25.04
N HIS A 571 -44.21 -30.99 -24.13
CA HIS A 571 -45.39 -30.46 -23.45
C HIS A 571 -45.57 -28.99 -23.85
N THR A 572 -46.68 -28.68 -24.50
CA THR A 572 -47.03 -27.32 -24.91
C THR A 572 -48.33 -26.92 -24.22
N GLN A 573 -48.24 -25.99 -23.27
CA GLN A 573 -49.41 -25.44 -22.56
C GLN A 573 -49.59 -23.97 -22.97
N LEU A 574 -50.80 -23.61 -23.39
CA LEU A 574 -51.10 -22.29 -23.97
C LEU A 574 -52.34 -21.71 -23.29
N GLY A 575 -52.28 -20.43 -22.93
CA GLY A 575 -53.37 -19.74 -22.21
C GLY A 575 -54.56 -19.33 -23.07
N THR A 576 -54.37 -19.18 -24.39
CA THR A 576 -55.44 -18.70 -25.28
C THR A 576 -55.64 -19.60 -26.50
N ALA A 577 -54.66 -19.69 -27.40
CA ALA A 577 -54.79 -20.49 -28.61
C ALA A 577 -53.42 -20.90 -29.17
N GLN A 578 -53.36 -22.09 -29.77
CA GLN A 578 -52.30 -22.46 -30.71
C GLN A 578 -52.80 -22.20 -32.12
N LEU A 579 -52.20 -21.26 -32.85
CA LEU A 579 -52.56 -20.99 -34.25
C LEU A 579 -51.46 -21.51 -35.17
N THR A 580 -51.74 -22.63 -35.86
CA THR A 580 -50.80 -23.22 -36.84
C THR A 580 -51.35 -22.99 -38.24
N LYS A 581 -50.64 -22.20 -39.06
CA LYS A 581 -50.95 -21.98 -40.48
C LYS A 581 -49.81 -22.55 -41.32
N ALA A 582 -50.07 -23.62 -42.07
CA ALA A 582 -49.11 -24.13 -43.06
C ALA A 582 -49.62 -23.83 -44.47
N GLY A 583 -48.72 -23.42 -45.37
CA GLY A 583 -49.09 -23.09 -46.76
C GLY A 583 -49.52 -24.30 -47.61
N ARG A 584 -49.20 -25.54 -47.19
CA ARG A 584 -49.47 -26.75 -47.98
C ARG A 584 -50.13 -27.89 -47.19
N GLU A 585 -49.61 -28.25 -46.03
CA GLU A 585 -50.10 -29.39 -45.24
C GLU A 585 -49.69 -29.26 -43.75
N ILE A 586 -50.60 -29.63 -42.83
CA ILE A 586 -50.27 -29.97 -41.44
C ILE A 586 -50.60 -31.46 -41.28
N HIS A 587 -49.61 -32.31 -41.01
CA HIS A 587 -49.77 -33.76 -40.89
C HIS A 587 -49.54 -34.19 -39.43
N LEU A 588 -50.60 -34.62 -38.75
CA LEU A 588 -50.55 -35.16 -37.39
C LEU A 588 -50.73 -36.69 -37.46
N LYS A 589 -49.76 -37.47 -36.97
CA LYS A 589 -49.78 -38.94 -37.00
C LYS A 589 -49.37 -39.51 -35.64
N ALA A 590 -50.16 -40.42 -35.09
CA ALA A 590 -49.83 -41.17 -33.88
C ALA A 590 -49.76 -42.67 -34.16
N GLY A 591 -48.78 -43.38 -33.59
CA GLY A 591 -48.55 -44.81 -33.84
C GLY A 591 -49.52 -45.76 -33.13
N GLN A 592 -50.09 -45.36 -31.98
CA GLN A 592 -50.98 -46.21 -31.18
C GLN A 592 -52.34 -45.57 -30.90
N LYS A 593 -52.38 -44.33 -30.40
CA LYS A 593 -53.62 -43.62 -30.04
C LYS A 593 -53.45 -42.12 -30.26
N MET A 594 -54.46 -41.48 -30.83
CA MET A 594 -54.63 -40.03 -30.86
C MET A 594 -55.97 -39.73 -30.19
N VAL A 595 -55.98 -38.81 -29.22
CA VAL A 595 -57.19 -38.33 -28.56
C VAL A 595 -57.25 -36.82 -28.75
N ILE A 596 -58.36 -36.33 -29.29
CA ILE A 596 -58.66 -34.90 -29.41
C ILE A 596 -59.93 -34.70 -28.59
N GLU A 597 -59.82 -33.97 -27.49
CA GLU A 597 -60.91 -33.70 -26.55
C GLU A 597 -61.13 -32.19 -26.51
N ALA A 598 -62.39 -31.78 -26.54
CA ALA A 598 -62.78 -30.37 -26.44
C ALA A 598 -63.88 -30.24 -25.37
N GLY A 599 -63.78 -29.22 -24.52
CA GLY A 599 -64.67 -29.09 -23.35
C GLY A 599 -66.12 -28.72 -23.67
N VAL A 600 -66.35 -27.97 -24.76
CA VAL A 600 -67.68 -27.49 -25.13
C VAL A 600 -68.03 -27.82 -26.59
N GLU A 601 -67.07 -27.71 -27.50
CA GLU A 601 -67.33 -27.93 -28.93
C GLU A 601 -66.07 -28.44 -29.64
N LEU A 602 -66.20 -29.51 -30.43
CA LEU A 602 -65.20 -29.93 -31.41
C LEU A 602 -65.81 -29.84 -32.81
N THR A 603 -65.29 -28.96 -33.66
CA THR A 603 -65.76 -28.79 -35.04
C THR A 603 -64.64 -29.10 -36.05
N LEU A 604 -64.90 -30.04 -36.96
CA LEU A 604 -64.06 -30.36 -38.12
C LEU A 604 -64.76 -29.86 -39.38
N GLN A 605 -64.21 -28.86 -40.07
CA GLN A 605 -64.82 -28.25 -41.25
C GLN A 605 -63.90 -28.37 -42.47
N ALA A 606 -64.47 -28.78 -43.60
CA ALA A 606 -63.78 -28.81 -44.88
C ALA A 606 -64.78 -28.61 -46.03
N GLY A 607 -64.48 -27.69 -46.96
CA GLY A 607 -65.25 -27.50 -48.20
C GLY A 607 -66.76 -27.27 -48.00
N GLY A 608 -67.16 -26.54 -46.96
CA GLY A 608 -68.57 -26.27 -46.64
C GLY A 608 -69.32 -27.41 -45.93
N SER A 609 -68.66 -28.55 -45.66
CA SER A 609 -69.18 -29.61 -44.79
C SER A 609 -68.54 -29.53 -43.41
N PHE A 610 -69.27 -29.91 -42.36
CA PHE A 610 -68.72 -29.96 -41.01
C PHE A 610 -69.23 -31.14 -40.17
N ILE A 611 -68.41 -31.54 -39.21
CA ILE A 611 -68.76 -32.42 -38.10
C ILE A 611 -68.54 -31.63 -36.82
N LYS A 612 -69.60 -31.37 -36.07
CA LYS A 612 -69.59 -30.65 -34.80
C LYS A 612 -70.06 -31.57 -33.68
N LEU A 613 -69.28 -31.67 -32.61
CA LEU A 613 -69.59 -32.40 -31.40
C LEU A 613 -69.74 -31.40 -30.26
N ASP A 614 -70.88 -31.41 -29.58
CA ASP A 614 -71.19 -30.54 -28.44
C ASP A 614 -72.06 -31.29 -27.41
N PRO A 615 -72.41 -30.71 -26.24
CA PRO A 615 -73.25 -31.37 -25.24
C PRO A 615 -74.64 -31.78 -25.72
N SER A 616 -75.11 -31.24 -26.85
CA SER A 616 -76.40 -31.59 -27.46
C SER A 616 -76.32 -32.77 -28.43
N GLY A 617 -75.12 -33.18 -28.85
CA GLY A 617 -74.87 -34.39 -29.64
C GLY A 617 -73.87 -34.19 -30.79
N ILE A 618 -73.92 -35.09 -31.79
CA ILE A 618 -73.10 -35.03 -32.99
C ILE A 618 -73.93 -34.46 -34.15
N SER A 619 -73.56 -33.27 -34.60
CA SER A 619 -74.12 -32.63 -35.79
C SER A 619 -73.20 -32.84 -36.98
N MET A 620 -73.73 -33.42 -38.06
CA MET A 620 -73.00 -33.57 -39.32
C MET A 620 -73.80 -32.94 -40.45
N VAL A 621 -73.17 -32.02 -41.18
CA VAL A 621 -73.82 -31.29 -42.29
C VAL A 621 -72.89 -31.31 -43.49
N GLY A 622 -73.42 -31.78 -44.62
CA GLY A 622 -72.73 -31.78 -45.91
C GLY A 622 -73.69 -32.22 -47.02
N PRO A 623 -73.38 -31.93 -48.30
CA PRO A 623 -74.27 -32.23 -49.43
C PRO A 623 -74.63 -33.73 -49.57
N MET A 624 -73.75 -34.61 -49.08
CA MET A 624 -73.96 -36.07 -49.02
C MET A 624 -73.11 -36.65 -47.88
N ILE A 625 -73.76 -37.27 -46.89
CA ILE A 625 -73.10 -37.94 -45.75
C ILE A 625 -73.15 -39.45 -45.99
N ARG A 626 -72.00 -40.08 -46.22
CA ARG A 626 -71.92 -41.53 -46.47
C ARG A 626 -71.48 -42.27 -45.21
N PHE A 627 -72.36 -43.09 -44.65
CA PHE A 627 -72.02 -44.06 -43.61
C PHE A 627 -71.60 -45.39 -44.24
N ASN A 628 -70.43 -45.93 -43.89
CA ASN A 628 -69.90 -47.23 -44.32
C ASN A 628 -69.69 -47.44 -45.84
N ALA A 629 -69.61 -46.38 -46.65
CA ALA A 629 -69.24 -46.49 -48.07
C ALA A 629 -67.73 -46.27 -48.25
N GLY A 630 -67.00 -47.32 -48.63
CA GLY A 630 -65.53 -47.36 -48.67
C GLY A 630 -64.85 -46.28 -49.51
N GLY A 631 -64.25 -45.29 -48.84
CA GLY A 631 -63.26 -44.38 -49.41
C GLY A 631 -61.87 -44.64 -48.82
N SER A 632 -60.81 -44.48 -49.62
CA SER A 632 -59.42 -44.61 -49.17
C SER A 632 -58.91 -43.28 -48.57
N PRO A 633 -58.21 -43.29 -47.42
CA PRO A 633 -57.67 -42.08 -46.81
C PRO A 633 -56.55 -41.45 -47.67
N GLY A 634 -56.40 -40.12 -47.57
CA GLY A 634 -55.26 -39.41 -48.17
C GLY A 634 -53.93 -39.82 -47.52
N LYS A 635 -52.85 -39.85 -48.31
CA LYS A 635 -51.48 -40.14 -47.82
C LYS A 635 -50.78 -38.82 -47.48
N GLY A 636 -50.40 -38.65 -46.20
CA GLY A 636 -49.59 -37.51 -45.78
C GLY A 636 -48.12 -37.63 -46.21
N SER A 637 -47.43 -36.50 -46.34
CA SER A 637 -46.01 -36.43 -46.72
C SER A 637 -45.10 -37.15 -45.71
N GLY A 638 -44.07 -37.88 -46.17
CA GLY A 638 -43.04 -38.54 -45.34
C GLY A 638 -41.79 -37.67 -45.11
N ILE A 639 -41.09 -37.88 -43.99
CA ILE A 639 -39.90 -37.11 -43.59
C ILE A 639 -38.70 -37.49 -44.49
N ALA A 640 -38.09 -36.48 -45.14
CA ALA A 640 -36.82 -36.61 -45.87
C ALA A 640 -35.91 -35.43 -45.48
N ALA A 641 -35.00 -35.66 -44.52
CA ALA A 641 -34.02 -34.67 -44.10
C ALA A 641 -32.83 -34.63 -45.09
N LEU A 642 -32.41 -33.43 -45.50
CA LEU A 642 -31.22 -33.19 -46.32
C LEU A 642 -30.15 -32.46 -45.50
N LEU A 643 -28.88 -32.84 -45.70
CA LEU A 643 -27.70 -32.28 -45.04
C LEU A 643 -27.22 -30.98 -45.76
N PRO A 644 -26.67 -29.98 -45.04
CA PRO A 644 -26.43 -28.65 -45.61
C PRO A 644 -25.05 -28.47 -46.27
N VAL A 645 -24.99 -27.57 -47.28
CA VAL A 645 -23.77 -26.97 -47.85
C VAL A 645 -23.95 -25.44 -47.97
N ILE A 646 -22.84 -24.71 -47.80
CA ILE A 646 -22.60 -23.28 -47.51
C ILE A 646 -22.77 -22.35 -48.75
N PRO A 647 -23.29 -21.09 -48.59
CA PRO A 647 -22.55 -19.89 -49.05
C PRO A 647 -22.72 -18.60 -48.19
N LEU A 648 -21.96 -17.56 -48.59
CA LEU A 648 -21.29 -16.49 -47.82
C LEU A 648 -22.03 -15.17 -47.50
N ALA A 649 -21.59 -14.62 -46.35
CA ALA A 649 -21.13 -13.26 -45.97
C ALA A 649 -21.93 -11.99 -46.28
N ALA A 650 -22.16 -11.23 -45.20
CA ALA A 650 -22.30 -9.77 -45.22
C ALA A 650 -21.51 -9.18 -44.03
N ALA A 651 -20.21 -8.99 -44.25
CA ALA A 651 -19.30 -8.25 -43.38
C ALA A 651 -19.42 -6.76 -43.68
N MET A 652 -19.92 -5.93 -42.76
CA MET A 652 -19.73 -4.47 -42.77
C MET A 652 -19.94 -3.87 -41.38
N ASP A 653 -18.94 -3.96 -40.51
CA ASP A 653 -18.67 -2.86 -39.57
C ASP A 653 -17.16 -2.71 -39.30
N LYS A 654 -16.68 -1.48 -39.10
CA LYS A 654 -15.23 -1.16 -39.16
C LYS A 654 -14.61 -0.80 -37.81
N ALA A 655 -13.51 -1.48 -37.49
CA ALA A 655 -12.61 -1.16 -36.38
C ALA A 655 -11.86 0.18 -36.56
N GLY A 656 -11.38 0.74 -35.44
CA GLY A 656 -10.62 1.98 -35.38
C GLY A 656 -9.29 1.94 -36.13
N SER A 657 -8.83 3.11 -36.57
CA SER A 657 -7.70 3.26 -37.50
C SER A 657 -6.35 2.93 -36.88
N LEU A 658 -5.46 2.32 -37.67
CA LEU A 658 -4.02 2.25 -37.42
C LEU A 658 -3.37 3.65 -37.61
N LEU A 659 -2.29 3.94 -36.88
CA LEU A 659 -1.57 5.22 -36.90
C LEU A 659 -1.00 5.59 -38.29
N LYS A 660 -1.26 6.82 -38.77
CA LYS A 660 -0.44 7.54 -39.78
C LYS A 660 -0.49 9.08 -39.64
N ALA A 661 0.60 9.73 -40.08
CA ALA A 661 1.07 11.13 -39.89
C ALA A 661 0.34 12.23 -40.76
N PRO A 662 0.58 13.56 -40.56
CA PRO A 662 -0.45 14.62 -40.47
C PRO A 662 -0.68 15.56 -41.70
N GLU A 663 -1.71 16.43 -41.52
CA GLU A 663 -2.09 17.74 -42.14
C GLU A 663 -3.21 17.76 -43.21
N ALA A 664 -4.13 18.75 -43.31
CA ALA A 664 -4.49 19.96 -42.52
C ALA A 664 -5.95 20.42 -42.84
N THR A 665 -6.54 21.22 -41.94
CA THR A 665 -7.93 21.78 -41.87
C THR A 665 -8.19 22.99 -42.79
N PRO A 666 -9.47 23.35 -43.14
CA PRO A 666 -10.19 24.49 -42.49
C PRO A 666 -11.76 24.34 -42.42
N GLN A 667 -12.44 24.67 -41.31
CA GLN A 667 -13.20 25.89 -40.87
C GLN A 667 -14.65 26.16 -41.40
N PRO A 668 -15.54 26.87 -40.63
CA PRO A 668 -17.02 26.69 -40.59
C PRO A 668 -17.92 27.96 -40.80
N GLN A 669 -19.27 27.78 -40.65
CA GLN A 669 -20.44 28.72 -40.40
C GLN A 669 -21.53 28.80 -41.53
N PRO A 670 -22.78 29.33 -41.33
CA PRO A 670 -23.52 29.88 -40.14
C PRO A 670 -25.02 29.42 -39.94
N LEU A 671 -25.71 30.08 -38.98
CA LEU A 671 -27.10 29.97 -38.43
C LEU A 671 -28.28 30.37 -39.36
N GLU A 672 -29.50 29.89 -39.06
CA GLU A 672 -30.81 30.55 -39.35
C GLU A 672 -31.95 30.06 -38.40
N GLU A 673 -32.98 30.91 -38.21
CA GLU A 673 -34.06 30.95 -37.19
C GLU A 673 -35.39 30.25 -37.62
N GLU A 674 -36.44 30.41 -36.77
CA GLU A 674 -37.90 30.12 -36.94
C GLU A 674 -38.36 28.74 -36.40
N GLU A 675 -39.46 28.54 -35.66
CA GLU A 675 -40.71 29.28 -35.42
C GLU A 675 -41.41 28.76 -34.12
N GLU A 676 -42.24 29.58 -33.47
CA GLU A 676 -43.11 29.23 -32.34
C GLU A 676 -44.41 28.55 -32.82
N GLU A 677 -44.82 27.42 -32.22
CA GLU A 677 -46.20 26.90 -32.27
C GLU A 677 -46.71 26.57 -30.86
N GLU A 678 -47.87 27.16 -30.52
CA GLU A 678 -48.70 26.85 -29.36
C GLU A 678 -49.48 25.56 -29.57
N GLU A 679 -49.41 24.58 -28.65
CA GLU A 679 -50.41 23.51 -28.53
C GLU A 679 -50.79 23.23 -27.06
N LEU A 680 -51.96 23.77 -26.68
CA LEU A 680 -53.06 23.17 -25.90
C LEU A 680 -52.75 22.34 -24.62
N GLU A 681 -53.14 22.92 -23.47
CA GLU A 681 -53.29 22.24 -22.18
C GLU A 681 -54.24 21.03 -22.26
N GLU A 682 -53.70 19.82 -22.08
CA GLU A 682 -54.49 18.63 -21.73
C GLU A 682 -54.72 18.57 -20.20
N PRO A 683 -55.89 18.08 -19.73
CA PRO A 683 -56.20 18.04 -18.31
C PRO A 683 -55.30 17.03 -17.57
N THR A 684 -54.55 17.51 -16.57
CA THR A 684 -53.68 16.69 -15.71
C THR A 684 -54.45 15.52 -15.07
N PRO A 685 -53.97 14.27 -15.20
CA PRO A 685 -54.52 13.12 -14.48
C PRO A 685 -54.34 13.28 -12.96
N VAL A 686 -55.42 13.07 -12.20
CA VAL A 686 -55.43 13.14 -10.74
C VAL A 686 -54.83 11.84 -10.17
N GLY A 687 -53.62 11.91 -9.62
CA GLY A 687 -52.95 10.81 -8.91
C GLY A 687 -52.34 11.25 -7.57
N ILE A 688 -52.12 10.29 -6.67
CA ILE A 688 -51.65 10.52 -5.29
C ILE A 688 -50.12 10.64 -5.21
N THR A 689 -49.61 11.12 -4.07
CA THR A 689 -48.19 10.97 -3.69
C THR A 689 -48.00 9.66 -2.94
N LEU A 690 -47.12 8.76 -3.39
CA LEU A 690 -46.70 7.59 -2.63
C LEU A 690 -45.43 7.92 -1.84
N ARG A 691 -45.51 7.86 -0.50
CA ARG A 691 -44.38 8.13 0.37
C ARG A 691 -43.79 6.85 0.96
N ILE A 692 -42.52 6.59 0.68
CA ILE A 692 -41.82 5.35 0.98
C ILE A 692 -40.79 5.58 2.09
N GLY A 693 -40.99 4.93 3.24
CA GLY A 693 -40.05 4.95 4.34
C GLY A 693 -39.03 3.83 4.19
N VAL A 694 -37.73 4.11 4.04
CA VAL A 694 -36.68 3.09 3.85
C VAL A 694 -35.75 3.07 5.06
N PHE A 695 -35.68 1.92 5.73
CA PHE A 695 -35.05 1.77 7.05
C PHE A 695 -33.85 0.81 6.98
N PHE A 696 -32.63 1.34 6.95
CA PHE A 696 -31.38 0.58 6.88
C PHE A 696 -30.78 0.29 8.25
N ASP A 697 -30.84 -0.96 8.70
CA ASP A 697 -30.41 -1.33 10.05
C ASP A 697 -28.87 -1.38 10.23
N GLY A 698 -28.42 -1.34 11.49
CA GLY A 698 -27.02 -1.30 11.89
C GLY A 698 -26.22 -2.58 11.66
N THR A 699 -24.90 -2.49 11.80
CA THR A 699 -24.02 -3.67 11.65
C THR A 699 -24.34 -4.71 12.71
N GLY A 700 -24.66 -5.93 12.29
CA GLY A 700 -25.06 -6.99 13.22
C GLY A 700 -26.46 -6.82 13.80
N ASN A 701 -27.27 -5.88 13.34
CA ASN A 701 -28.68 -5.77 13.73
C ASN A 701 -29.58 -6.46 12.69
N ASN A 702 -30.64 -7.12 13.15
CA ASN A 702 -31.61 -7.79 12.29
C ASN A 702 -32.91 -8.04 13.08
N LEU A 703 -33.99 -7.34 12.70
CA LEU A 703 -35.31 -7.45 13.33
C LEU A 703 -35.79 -8.90 13.49
N ALA A 704 -35.72 -9.72 12.44
CA ALA A 704 -36.19 -11.10 12.49
C ALA A 704 -35.33 -11.98 13.42
N ASN A 705 -34.00 -11.87 13.36
CA ASN A 705 -33.11 -12.65 14.23
C ASN A 705 -33.26 -12.24 15.70
N SER A 706 -33.36 -10.94 15.97
CA SER A 706 -33.61 -10.44 17.33
C SER A 706 -34.97 -10.89 17.85
N ALA A 707 -36.02 -10.92 17.03
CA ALA A 707 -37.34 -11.39 17.45
C ALA A 707 -37.33 -12.86 17.91
N VAL A 708 -36.57 -13.73 17.22
CA VAL A 708 -36.44 -15.17 17.56
C VAL A 708 -35.89 -15.39 18.97
N THR A 709 -35.01 -14.50 19.45
CA THR A 709 -34.36 -14.59 20.76
C THR A 709 -34.85 -13.55 21.75
N GLU A 710 -35.96 -12.87 21.49
CA GLU A 710 -36.49 -11.85 22.40
C GLU A 710 -36.76 -12.43 23.80
N GLN A 711 -37.37 -13.62 23.85
CA GLN A 711 -37.61 -14.34 25.10
C GLN A 711 -36.30 -14.63 25.84
N CYS A 712 -35.18 -14.84 25.12
CA CYS A 712 -33.85 -15.10 25.68
C CYS A 712 -33.26 -13.91 26.46
N ARG A 713 -33.84 -12.71 26.33
CA ARG A 713 -33.38 -11.48 27.02
C ARG A 713 -34.33 -10.96 28.10
N ARG A 714 -35.49 -11.59 28.30
CA ARG A 714 -36.46 -11.13 29.32
C ARG A 714 -36.05 -11.57 30.72
N ASN A 715 -36.30 -10.68 31.69
CA ASN A 715 -35.96 -10.84 33.11
C ASN A 715 -37.14 -11.33 33.98
N ASP A 716 -38.34 -11.46 33.43
CA ASP A 716 -39.60 -11.84 34.12
C ASP A 716 -39.82 -13.36 34.19
N ARG A 717 -38.73 -14.14 34.27
CA ARG A 717 -38.77 -15.60 34.08
C ARG A 717 -39.21 -16.43 35.27
N GLU A 718 -39.37 -15.79 36.42
CA GLU A 718 -39.96 -16.42 37.62
C GLU A 718 -41.42 -16.88 37.39
N GLN A 719 -42.01 -16.50 36.26
CA GLN A 719 -43.38 -16.85 35.86
C GLN A 719 -43.50 -18.12 35.02
N TYR A 720 -42.39 -18.72 34.56
CA TYR A 720 -42.42 -19.95 33.75
C TYR A 720 -42.44 -21.22 34.63
N ASP A 721 -43.19 -22.25 34.20
CA ASP A 721 -43.07 -23.58 34.79
C ASP A 721 -41.72 -24.26 34.42
N GLU A 722 -41.33 -25.28 35.18
CA GLU A 722 -40.02 -25.93 35.05
C GLU A 722 -39.77 -26.51 33.64
N ALA A 723 -40.80 -27.06 32.99
CA ALA A 723 -40.70 -27.63 31.65
C ALA A 723 -40.51 -26.54 30.58
N SER A 724 -41.24 -25.44 30.69
CA SER A 724 -41.15 -24.28 29.80
C SER A 724 -39.81 -23.56 29.97
N LEU A 725 -39.31 -23.45 31.20
CA LEU A 725 -38.00 -22.86 31.50
C LEU A 725 -36.87 -23.69 30.87
N GLN A 726 -36.90 -25.01 30.98
CA GLN A 726 -35.91 -25.89 30.35
C GLN A 726 -35.98 -25.84 28.81
N SER A 727 -37.19 -25.78 28.23
CA SER A 727 -37.38 -25.61 26.79
C SER A 727 -36.80 -24.28 26.29
N LEU A 728 -37.06 -23.18 27.01
CA LEU A 728 -36.51 -21.86 26.72
C LEU A 728 -34.98 -21.86 26.81
N ILE A 729 -34.41 -22.44 27.88
CA ILE A 729 -32.94 -22.56 28.03
C ILE A 729 -32.33 -23.32 26.85
N SER A 730 -32.92 -24.46 26.48
CA SER A 730 -32.46 -25.25 25.33
C SER A 730 -32.56 -24.47 24.01
N ASN A 731 -33.63 -23.71 23.80
CA ASN A 731 -33.79 -22.87 22.62
C ASN A 731 -32.73 -21.75 22.57
N CYS A 732 -32.52 -21.04 23.68
CA CYS A 732 -31.53 -19.96 23.75
C CYS A 732 -30.09 -20.46 23.58
N ALA A 733 -29.76 -21.65 24.10
CA ALA A 733 -28.45 -22.27 23.92
C ALA A 733 -28.12 -22.53 22.43
N ARG A 734 -29.13 -22.85 21.58
CA ARG A 734 -28.92 -23.03 20.13
C ARG A 734 -28.42 -21.77 19.43
N TYR A 735 -28.72 -20.60 19.99
CA TYR A 735 -28.32 -19.31 19.45
C TYR A 735 -27.10 -18.70 20.16
N GLY A 736 -26.44 -19.45 21.05
CA GLY A 736 -25.18 -19.05 21.69
C GLY A 736 -25.31 -18.31 23.02
N TYR A 737 -26.45 -18.43 23.70
CA TYR A 737 -26.58 -18.00 25.09
C TYR A 737 -25.97 -19.06 26.04
N GLU A 738 -25.07 -18.63 26.92
CA GLU A 738 -24.27 -19.52 27.79
C GLU A 738 -24.46 -19.19 29.28
N ASP A 739 -24.18 -20.17 30.14
CA ASP A 739 -24.19 -20.07 31.61
C ASP A 739 -25.50 -19.49 32.21
N PRO A 740 -26.66 -20.17 32.07
CA PRO A 740 -27.87 -19.80 32.78
C PRO A 740 -27.72 -20.03 34.28
N ASN A 741 -28.12 -19.05 35.10
CA ASN A 741 -28.25 -19.23 36.54
C ASN A 741 -29.48 -20.13 36.89
N GLU A 742 -29.69 -20.43 38.17
CA GLU A 742 -30.82 -21.26 38.64
C GLU A 742 -32.21 -20.72 38.24
N GLN A 743 -32.31 -19.43 37.89
CA GLN A 743 -33.52 -18.74 37.43
C GLN A 743 -33.59 -18.65 35.89
N GLY A 744 -32.66 -19.31 35.18
CA GLY A 744 -32.58 -19.32 33.72
C GLY A 744 -32.09 -18.02 33.08
N VAL A 745 -31.45 -17.13 33.84
CA VAL A 745 -30.84 -15.88 33.33
C VAL A 745 -29.40 -16.14 32.89
N PHE A 746 -29.07 -15.80 31.65
CA PHE A 746 -27.75 -16.05 31.07
C PHE A 746 -26.73 -15.01 31.50
N ALA A 747 -25.52 -15.46 31.88
CA ALA A 747 -24.44 -14.57 32.30
C ALA A 747 -23.82 -13.77 31.14
N SER A 748 -23.98 -14.25 29.89
CA SER A 748 -23.52 -13.57 28.69
C SER A 748 -24.50 -13.76 27.53
N SER A 749 -24.56 -12.75 26.65
CA SER A 749 -25.29 -12.83 25.37
C SER A 749 -24.28 -13.04 24.24
N PRO A 750 -24.65 -13.76 23.16
CA PRO A 750 -23.77 -13.96 22.02
C PRO A 750 -23.45 -12.63 21.33
N ASN A 751 -22.22 -12.46 20.88
CA ASN A 751 -21.80 -11.27 20.13
C ASN A 751 -22.15 -11.40 18.63
N ASN A 752 -23.45 -11.44 18.33
CA ASN A 752 -24.02 -11.56 16.98
C ASN A 752 -25.46 -11.00 16.93
N SER A 753 -26.12 -11.05 15.77
CA SER A 753 -27.47 -10.52 15.56
C SER A 753 -28.55 -11.16 16.41
N TYR A 754 -28.38 -12.42 16.81
CA TYR A 754 -29.29 -13.09 17.74
C TYR A 754 -29.10 -12.63 19.19
N GLY A 755 -27.94 -12.07 19.55
CA GLY A 755 -27.71 -11.50 20.88
C GLY A 755 -28.25 -10.08 21.03
N ASN A 756 -28.30 -9.32 19.94
CA ASN A 756 -28.69 -7.90 19.92
C ASN A 756 -30.20 -7.70 20.11
N ALA A 757 -30.57 -6.61 20.80
CA ALA A 757 -31.95 -6.13 20.85
C ALA A 757 -32.32 -5.38 19.55
N SER A 758 -33.60 -4.99 19.41
CA SER A 758 -34.05 -4.16 18.29
C SER A 758 -33.35 -2.80 18.28
N SER A 759 -32.94 -2.34 17.10
CA SER A 759 -32.42 -1.00 16.90
C SER A 759 -33.54 0.03 16.83
N ASN A 760 -33.19 1.31 16.95
CA ASN A 760 -34.13 2.41 16.74
C ASN A 760 -34.63 2.48 15.30
N VAL A 761 -33.85 2.01 14.32
CA VAL A 761 -34.29 1.93 12.92
C VAL A 761 -35.42 0.92 12.77
N ALA A 762 -35.30 -0.26 13.40
CA ALA A 762 -36.35 -1.27 13.42
C ALA A 762 -37.60 -0.79 14.18
N LEU A 763 -37.42 -0.09 15.30
CA LEU A 763 -38.54 0.47 16.07
C LEU A 763 -39.23 1.63 15.34
N LEU A 764 -38.51 2.44 14.56
CA LEU A 764 -39.12 3.45 13.69
C LEU A 764 -39.92 2.79 12.56
N PHE A 765 -39.37 1.75 11.93
CA PHE A 765 -40.07 0.97 10.91
C PHE A 765 -41.42 0.46 11.42
N GLU A 766 -41.47 -0.09 12.64
CA GLU A 766 -42.72 -0.54 13.28
C GLU A 766 -43.74 0.59 13.54
N LEU A 767 -43.29 1.85 13.68
CA LEU A 767 -44.14 3.01 13.92
C LEU A 767 -44.58 3.72 12.63
N TYR A 768 -44.03 3.38 11.48
CA TYR A 768 -44.34 4.07 10.22
C TYR A 768 -45.64 3.53 9.64
N LYS A 769 -46.56 4.41 9.22
CA LYS A 769 -47.85 4.01 8.65
C LYS A 769 -47.68 3.08 7.45
N ASP A 770 -48.46 1.99 7.42
CA ASP A 770 -48.41 0.99 6.36
C ASP A 770 -49.75 0.83 5.64
N ASN A 771 -49.83 1.33 4.40
CA ASN A 771 -50.99 1.19 3.55
C ASN A 771 -50.95 -0.01 2.59
N ALA A 772 -49.89 -0.82 2.61
CA ALA A 772 -49.92 -2.14 1.99
C ALA A 772 -50.71 -3.14 2.84
N ALA A 773 -50.61 -3.03 4.17
CA ALA A 773 -51.41 -3.82 5.10
C ALA A 773 -52.82 -3.22 5.35
N ASN A 774 -52.97 -1.88 5.26
CA ASN A 774 -54.22 -1.18 5.57
C ASN A 774 -54.70 -0.30 4.39
N PRO A 775 -55.87 -0.54 3.80
CA PRO A 775 -56.34 0.19 2.62
C PRO A 775 -56.52 1.69 2.86
N LEU A 776 -56.31 2.48 1.80
CA LEU A 776 -56.49 3.93 1.79
C LEU A 776 -57.96 4.33 1.84
N GLN A 777 -58.22 5.53 2.38
CA GLN A 777 -59.54 6.16 2.28
C GLN A 777 -59.76 6.66 0.83
N PRO A 778 -61.01 6.70 0.33
CA PRO A 778 -61.31 7.04 -1.07
C PRO A 778 -60.86 8.45 -1.51
N ASP A 779 -60.65 9.37 -0.58
CA ASP A 779 -60.25 10.76 -0.78
C ASP A 779 -58.78 11.03 -0.39
N ALA A 780 -58.00 9.99 -0.12
CA ALA A 780 -56.61 10.14 0.30
C ALA A 780 -55.71 10.66 -0.83
N GLU A 781 -55.01 11.77 -0.59
CA GLU A 781 -54.04 12.35 -1.53
C GLU A 781 -52.62 11.76 -1.39
N THR A 782 -52.38 10.96 -0.34
CA THR A 782 -51.06 10.37 -0.05
C THR A 782 -51.18 8.95 0.52
N GLY A 783 -50.34 8.04 0.03
CA GLY A 783 -50.19 6.67 0.55
C GLY A 783 -48.83 6.45 1.19
N TYR A 784 -48.76 5.55 2.18
CA TYR A 784 -47.54 5.31 2.96
C TYR A 784 -47.09 3.85 2.88
N LEU A 785 -45.78 3.65 2.68
CA LEU A 785 -45.19 2.31 2.55
C LEU A 785 -43.85 2.21 3.28
N PRO A 786 -43.73 1.43 4.37
CA PRO A 786 -42.46 1.20 5.05
C PRO A 786 -41.72 -0.03 4.50
N ILE A 787 -40.40 0.11 4.35
CA ILE A 787 -39.47 -0.90 3.85
C ILE A 787 -38.33 -1.08 4.84
N TYR A 788 -38.18 -2.30 5.37
CA TYR A 788 -37.09 -2.64 6.26
C TYR A 788 -35.96 -3.34 5.50
N ILE A 789 -34.75 -2.79 5.61
CA ILE A 789 -33.53 -3.38 5.06
C ILE A 789 -32.66 -3.88 6.22
N GLU A 790 -32.37 -5.18 6.19
CA GLU A 790 -31.58 -5.84 7.21
C GLU A 790 -30.17 -5.27 7.37
N GLY A 791 -29.62 -5.38 8.58
CA GLY A 791 -28.33 -4.79 8.92
C GLY A 791 -27.13 -5.40 8.19
N ILE A 792 -26.03 -4.63 8.17
CA ILE A 792 -24.80 -5.04 7.50
C ILE A 792 -24.25 -6.30 8.18
N GLY A 793 -23.96 -7.32 7.37
CA GLY A 793 -23.42 -8.60 7.82
C GLY A 793 -24.39 -9.57 8.46
N THR A 794 -25.70 -9.33 8.38
CA THR A 794 -26.73 -10.27 8.86
C THR A 794 -27.52 -10.88 7.71
N THR A 795 -28.30 -11.91 7.96
CA THR A 795 -29.38 -12.36 7.06
C THR A 795 -30.42 -13.08 7.91
N SER A 796 -31.70 -12.81 7.71
CA SER A 796 -32.76 -13.46 8.50
C SER A 796 -32.64 -14.98 8.45
N GLY A 797 -32.60 -15.61 9.63
CA GLY A 797 -32.51 -17.06 9.79
C GLY A 797 -31.14 -17.68 9.47
N LYS A 798 -30.10 -16.88 9.19
CA LYS A 798 -28.74 -17.37 8.89
C LYS A 798 -27.71 -16.82 9.88
N GLN A 799 -26.55 -17.46 9.91
CA GLN A 799 -25.39 -16.99 10.67
C GLN A 799 -24.82 -15.69 10.09
N ASP A 800 -24.38 -14.80 10.98
CA ASP A 800 -23.76 -13.53 10.60
C ASP A 800 -22.44 -13.69 9.83
N SER A 801 -22.24 -12.82 8.84
CA SER A 801 -20.99 -12.71 8.08
C SER A 801 -19.99 -11.84 8.83
N LEU A 802 -19.02 -12.47 9.49
CA LEU A 802 -17.91 -11.76 10.15
C LEU A 802 -17.09 -10.90 9.17
N TYR A 803 -17.01 -11.33 7.90
CA TYR A 803 -16.33 -10.55 6.86
C TYR A 803 -17.07 -9.24 6.59
N SER A 804 -18.39 -9.29 6.37
CA SER A 804 -19.20 -8.10 6.11
C SER A 804 -19.30 -7.19 7.34
N GLN A 805 -19.41 -7.77 8.54
CA GLN A 805 -19.39 -7.03 9.81
C GLN A 805 -18.03 -6.38 10.08
N GLY A 806 -16.92 -7.01 9.70
CA GLY A 806 -15.58 -6.45 9.86
C GLY A 806 -15.27 -5.35 8.85
N THR A 807 -15.58 -5.57 7.57
CA THR A 807 -15.11 -4.74 6.45
C THR A 807 -16.14 -3.76 5.90
N GLY A 808 -17.44 -4.01 6.11
CA GLY A 808 -18.53 -3.25 5.49
C GLY A 808 -18.78 -3.64 4.03
N ARG A 809 -18.12 -4.70 3.52
CA ARG A 809 -18.18 -5.17 2.13
C ARG A 809 -18.69 -6.62 2.06
N GLY A 810 -18.86 -7.15 0.84
CA GLY A 810 -19.36 -8.50 0.59
C GLY A 810 -20.88 -8.56 0.39
N GLU A 811 -21.44 -9.78 0.33
CA GLU A 811 -22.85 -10.06 -0.04
C GLU A 811 -23.91 -9.42 0.89
N THR A 812 -23.48 -8.89 2.03
CA THR A 812 -24.31 -8.19 3.02
C THR A 812 -23.65 -6.89 3.50
N GLY A 813 -22.75 -6.33 2.67
CA GLY A 813 -22.07 -5.05 2.90
C GLY A 813 -22.94 -3.83 2.57
N VAL A 814 -22.39 -2.62 2.75
CA VAL A 814 -23.13 -1.35 2.62
C VAL A 814 -23.78 -1.18 1.25
N VAL A 815 -22.99 -1.23 0.17
CA VAL A 815 -23.49 -1.09 -1.21
C VAL A 815 -24.48 -2.21 -1.54
N GLN A 816 -24.17 -3.44 -1.15
CA GLN A 816 -25.02 -4.59 -1.44
C GLN A 816 -26.40 -4.49 -0.77
N ARG A 817 -26.50 -3.90 0.43
CA ARG A 817 -27.81 -3.63 1.07
C ARG A 817 -28.62 -2.58 0.31
N VAL A 818 -27.95 -1.58 -0.27
CA VAL A 818 -28.60 -0.60 -1.14
C VAL A 818 -29.08 -1.27 -2.44
N GLU A 819 -28.26 -2.13 -3.05
CA GLU A 819 -28.64 -2.90 -4.26
C GLU A 819 -29.74 -3.94 -4.01
N GLN A 820 -29.95 -4.38 -2.77
CA GLN A 820 -31.05 -5.27 -2.37
C GLN A 820 -32.36 -4.51 -2.13
N SER A 821 -32.31 -3.19 -1.89
CA SER A 821 -33.49 -2.38 -1.60
C SER A 821 -34.54 -2.36 -2.72
N PRO A 822 -34.20 -2.39 -4.02
CA PRO A 822 -35.19 -2.42 -5.09
C PRO A 822 -36.13 -3.63 -4.97
N THR A 823 -35.60 -4.83 -4.75
CA THR A 823 -36.44 -6.04 -4.59
C THR A 823 -37.43 -5.90 -3.45
N ALA A 824 -36.97 -5.42 -2.28
CA ALA A 824 -37.82 -5.22 -1.11
C ALA A 824 -38.89 -4.12 -1.33
N ILE A 825 -38.53 -3.04 -2.03
CA ILE A 825 -39.46 -1.97 -2.40
C ILE A 825 -40.53 -2.50 -3.37
N ASN A 826 -40.12 -3.26 -4.39
CA ASN A 826 -41.01 -3.79 -5.40
C ASN A 826 -42.05 -4.76 -4.81
N GLU A 827 -41.63 -5.69 -3.96
CA GLU A 827 -42.55 -6.62 -3.26
C GLU A 827 -43.64 -5.86 -2.49
N ARG A 828 -43.25 -4.78 -1.80
CA ARG A 828 -44.17 -3.98 -0.98
C ARG A 828 -45.05 -3.05 -1.81
N ILE A 829 -44.59 -2.58 -2.96
CA ILE A 829 -45.42 -1.86 -3.92
C ILE A 829 -46.49 -2.77 -4.51
N LEU A 830 -46.16 -4.02 -4.83
CA LEU A 830 -47.13 -5.00 -5.32
C LEU A 830 -48.21 -5.27 -4.26
N ASP A 831 -47.83 -5.43 -2.99
CA ASP A 831 -48.80 -5.53 -1.88
C ASP A 831 -49.69 -4.28 -1.80
N PHE A 832 -49.10 -3.08 -1.91
CA PHE A 832 -49.84 -1.82 -1.87
C PHE A 832 -50.88 -1.70 -2.99
N ILE A 833 -50.51 -2.06 -4.23
CA ILE A 833 -51.41 -2.03 -5.39
C ILE A 833 -52.50 -3.09 -5.26
N GLN A 834 -52.16 -4.28 -4.75
CA GLN A 834 -53.15 -5.32 -4.51
C GLN A 834 -54.22 -4.88 -3.50
N THR A 835 -53.80 -4.17 -2.45
CA THR A 835 -54.71 -3.61 -1.44
C THR A 835 -55.47 -2.38 -1.95
N ASN A 836 -54.89 -1.60 -2.89
CA ASN A 836 -55.43 -0.33 -3.41
C ASN A 836 -55.45 -0.30 -4.96
N PRO A 837 -56.23 -1.17 -5.64
CA PRO A 837 -56.09 -1.42 -7.08
C PRO A 837 -56.48 -0.23 -7.98
N ASP A 838 -57.37 0.64 -7.51
CA ASP A 838 -57.90 1.77 -8.28
C ASP A 838 -57.05 3.06 -8.18
N ILE A 839 -56.02 3.06 -7.35
CA ILE A 839 -55.18 4.23 -7.08
C ILE A 839 -54.06 4.36 -8.12
N LYS A 840 -53.86 5.58 -8.64
CA LYS A 840 -52.73 5.94 -9.51
C LYS A 840 -51.71 6.80 -8.78
N ILE A 841 -50.43 6.53 -9.01
CA ILE A 841 -49.31 7.21 -8.36
C ILE A 841 -48.77 8.29 -9.29
N ARG A 842 -48.79 9.55 -8.82
CA ARG A 842 -48.29 10.72 -9.55
C ARG A 842 -46.91 11.15 -9.09
N ARG A 843 -46.62 11.04 -7.80
CA ARG A 843 -45.38 11.52 -7.19
C ARG A 843 -44.86 10.51 -6.19
N ILE A 844 -43.54 10.42 -6.06
CA ILE A 844 -42.88 9.56 -5.08
C ILE A 844 -42.05 10.42 -4.13
N GLU A 845 -42.14 10.11 -2.85
CA GLU A 845 -41.38 10.81 -1.83
C GLU A 845 -40.73 9.84 -0.84
N PHE A 846 -39.46 10.02 -0.51
CA PHE A 846 -38.72 9.10 0.35
C PHE A 846 -38.46 9.70 1.73
N ASP A 847 -38.68 8.90 2.78
CA ASP A 847 -38.15 9.15 4.12
C ASP A 847 -37.11 8.06 4.42
N ILE A 848 -35.84 8.43 4.58
CA ILE A 848 -34.72 7.49 4.64
C ILE A 848 -34.13 7.50 6.06
N PHE A 849 -34.03 6.34 6.68
CA PHE A 849 -33.46 6.18 8.02
C PHE A 849 -32.33 5.18 8.02
N GLY A 850 -31.32 5.40 8.85
CA GLY A 850 -30.28 4.40 9.05
C GLY A 850 -29.46 4.56 10.32
N PHE A 851 -28.84 3.48 10.77
CA PHE A 851 -27.96 3.44 11.94
C PHE A 851 -26.58 2.88 11.58
N SER A 852 -25.48 3.48 12.07
CA SER A 852 -24.13 2.92 11.88
C SER A 852 -23.74 2.79 10.40
N ARG A 853 -23.30 1.61 9.95
CA ARG A 853 -23.13 1.30 8.52
C ARG A 853 -24.45 1.29 7.75
N GLY A 854 -25.58 1.05 8.41
CA GLY A 854 -26.91 1.28 7.83
C GLY A 854 -27.17 2.75 7.56
N ALA A 855 -26.66 3.68 8.38
CA ALA A 855 -26.70 5.11 8.08
C ALA A 855 -25.80 5.46 6.88
N ALA A 856 -24.67 4.77 6.71
CA ALA A 856 -23.86 4.86 5.49
C ALA A 856 -24.62 4.35 4.27
N ALA A 857 -25.35 3.24 4.39
CA ALA A 857 -26.24 2.72 3.34
C ALA A 857 -27.37 3.68 3.03
N ALA A 858 -27.98 4.32 4.04
CA ALA A 858 -29.01 5.35 3.88
C ALA A 858 -28.49 6.57 3.09
N ARG A 859 -27.29 7.06 3.41
CA ARG A 859 -26.64 8.14 2.65
C ARG A 859 -26.33 7.71 1.22
N HIS A 860 -25.87 6.49 1.02
CA HIS A 860 -25.60 5.95 -0.31
C HIS A 860 -26.88 5.79 -1.13
N PHE A 861 -27.95 5.24 -0.54
CA PHE A 861 -29.27 5.12 -1.16
C PHE A 861 -29.88 6.49 -1.49
N ALA A 862 -29.73 7.48 -0.61
CA ALA A 862 -30.14 8.85 -0.91
C ALA A 862 -29.44 9.37 -2.18
N ASN A 863 -28.14 9.13 -2.33
CA ASN A 863 -27.42 9.48 -3.55
C ASN A 863 -27.90 8.70 -4.78
N GLU A 864 -28.33 7.45 -4.64
CA GLU A 864 -28.96 6.70 -5.73
C GLU A 864 -30.30 7.31 -6.15
N VAL A 865 -31.13 7.71 -5.19
CA VAL A 865 -32.42 8.39 -5.44
C VAL A 865 -32.23 9.74 -6.15
N LEU A 866 -31.15 10.46 -5.84
CA LEU A 866 -30.82 11.77 -6.44
C LEU A 866 -30.29 11.67 -7.88
N LYS A 867 -29.96 10.47 -8.36
CA LYS A 867 -29.55 10.31 -9.76
C LYS A 867 -30.74 10.65 -10.67
N PRO A 868 -30.53 11.31 -11.82
CA PRO A 868 -31.62 11.75 -12.70
C PRO A 868 -32.60 10.65 -13.14
N ALA A 869 -32.14 9.40 -13.23
CA ALA A 869 -32.95 8.25 -13.62
C ALA A 869 -33.39 7.35 -12.44
N GLY A 870 -33.15 7.77 -11.19
CA GLY A 870 -33.49 6.99 -9.99
C GLY A 870 -32.53 5.89 -9.58
N GLY A 871 -31.35 5.83 -10.20
CA GLY A 871 -30.26 4.95 -9.79
C GLY A 871 -30.70 3.50 -9.67
N VAL A 872 -30.49 2.89 -8.50
CA VAL A 872 -30.91 1.51 -8.20
C VAL A 872 -32.43 1.26 -8.32
N LEU A 873 -33.27 2.30 -8.36
CA LEU A 873 -34.74 2.19 -8.44
C LEU A 873 -35.29 2.41 -9.85
N SER A 874 -34.42 2.67 -10.84
CA SER A 874 -34.80 2.97 -12.23
C SER A 874 -35.68 1.88 -12.88
N GLU A 875 -35.53 0.63 -12.49
CA GLU A 875 -36.31 -0.49 -13.04
C GLU A 875 -37.70 -0.64 -12.40
N ILE A 876 -37.92 -0.07 -11.21
CA ILE A 876 -39.18 -0.26 -10.46
C ILE A 876 -40.23 0.78 -10.84
N PHE A 877 -39.78 2.02 -10.97
CA PHE A 877 -40.66 3.17 -11.16
C PHE A 877 -40.67 3.63 -12.61
N GLN A 878 -41.04 2.72 -13.51
CA GLN A 878 -41.26 3.02 -14.92
C GLN A 878 -42.70 3.54 -15.14
N PRO A 879 -42.90 4.52 -16.03
CA PRO A 879 -44.24 4.96 -16.42
C PRO A 879 -45.10 3.78 -16.87
N ASP A 880 -46.39 3.81 -16.51
CA ASP A 880 -47.39 2.76 -16.77
C ASP A 880 -47.14 1.40 -16.10
N GLN A 881 -46.06 1.23 -15.32
CA GLN A 881 -45.88 0.11 -14.42
C GLN A 881 -46.33 0.47 -13.00
N HIS A 882 -46.74 -0.52 -12.21
CA HIS A 882 -47.09 -0.31 -10.79
C HIS A 882 -48.13 0.80 -10.51
N ASN A 883 -49.10 1.00 -11.42
CA ASN A 883 -50.08 2.08 -11.33
C ASN A 883 -49.49 3.51 -11.33
N ILE A 884 -48.23 3.67 -11.77
CA ILE A 884 -47.58 4.97 -11.98
C ILE A 884 -48.14 5.62 -13.24
N LEU A 885 -48.35 6.93 -13.19
CA LEU A 885 -48.86 7.69 -14.34
C LEU A 885 -47.86 7.72 -15.51
N ALA A 886 -48.37 7.68 -16.74
CA ALA A 886 -47.56 7.69 -17.97
C ALA A 886 -46.61 8.90 -18.08
N GLN A 887 -46.98 10.04 -17.50
CA GLN A 887 -46.18 11.27 -17.49
C GLN A 887 -45.20 11.39 -16.31
N PHE A 888 -45.04 10.35 -15.49
CA PHE A 888 -44.13 10.39 -14.35
C PHE A 888 -42.68 10.53 -14.84
N ASP A 889 -42.01 11.61 -14.43
CA ASP A 889 -40.58 11.80 -14.64
C ASP A 889 -39.86 11.73 -13.29
N TRP A 890 -38.89 10.82 -13.15
CA TRP A 890 -38.16 10.65 -11.90
C TRP A 890 -37.53 11.96 -11.42
N SER A 891 -36.97 12.76 -12.34
CA SER A 891 -36.25 13.98 -11.97
C SER A 891 -37.16 15.09 -11.42
N ALA A 892 -38.43 15.09 -11.82
CA ALA A 892 -39.43 16.08 -11.40
C ALA A 892 -40.37 15.56 -10.30
N ASP A 893 -40.69 14.26 -10.32
CA ASP A 893 -41.76 13.65 -9.52
C ASP A 893 -41.23 12.73 -8.40
N ALA A 894 -39.92 12.47 -8.31
CA ALA A 894 -39.30 11.81 -7.16
C ALA A 894 -38.53 12.81 -6.29
N SER A 895 -38.67 12.70 -4.97
CA SER A 895 -37.97 13.59 -4.03
C SER A 895 -37.70 12.91 -2.69
N ILE A 896 -36.73 13.43 -1.93
CA ILE A 896 -36.46 12.98 -0.56
C ILE A 896 -36.99 14.03 0.41
N ASN A 897 -37.83 13.62 1.35
CA ASN A 897 -38.38 14.50 2.37
C ASN A 897 -37.51 14.53 3.61
N PHE A 898 -37.33 13.38 4.27
CA PHE A 898 -36.55 13.32 5.50
C PHE A 898 -35.41 12.30 5.40
N ILE A 899 -34.22 12.68 5.89
CA ILE A 899 -33.12 11.73 6.12
C ILE A 899 -32.76 11.76 7.61
N GLY A 900 -33.04 10.66 8.31
CA GLY A 900 -32.76 10.49 9.74
C GLY A 900 -31.65 9.49 10.01
N LEU A 901 -30.49 9.98 10.46
CA LEU A 901 -29.30 9.15 10.68
C LEU A 901 -29.00 9.01 12.18
N PHE A 902 -28.77 7.78 12.62
CA PHE A 902 -28.20 7.48 13.93
C PHE A 902 -26.72 7.16 13.74
N ASP A 903 -25.87 8.06 14.20
CA ASP A 903 -24.43 7.89 14.39
C ASP A 903 -23.71 7.19 13.22
N THR A 904 -23.59 7.87 12.07
CA THR A 904 -23.01 7.29 10.86
C THR A 904 -21.56 6.87 11.05
N VAL A 905 -21.30 5.56 10.95
CA VAL A 905 -19.98 4.96 11.00
C VAL A 905 -19.85 4.04 9.79
N ALA A 906 -19.24 4.52 8.72
CA ALA A 906 -19.06 3.73 7.51
C ALA A 906 -17.96 2.67 7.69
N ALA A 907 -16.79 3.09 8.19
CA ALA A 907 -15.67 2.22 8.58
C ALA A 907 -15.37 1.12 7.53
N ILE A 908 -15.38 1.49 6.24
CA ILE A 908 -15.14 0.54 5.16
C ILE A 908 -13.68 0.14 5.15
N VAL A 909 -13.40 -1.15 5.01
CA VAL A 909 -12.04 -1.68 4.85
C VAL A 909 -11.94 -2.29 3.47
N ASP A 910 -11.02 -1.79 2.67
CA ASP A 910 -10.73 -2.27 1.32
C ASP A 910 -9.27 -2.74 1.21
N PRO A 911 -8.97 -3.97 1.68
CA PRO A 911 -7.60 -4.49 1.65
C PRO A 911 -7.00 -4.55 0.25
N LEU A 912 -7.84 -4.69 -0.78
CA LEU A 912 -7.40 -4.77 -2.18
C LEU A 912 -6.89 -3.42 -2.69
N SER A 913 -7.40 -2.32 -2.15
CA SER A 913 -6.91 -0.96 -2.41
C SER A 913 -5.75 -0.53 -1.49
N GLY A 914 -5.28 -1.44 -0.62
CA GLY A 914 -4.26 -1.13 0.39
C GLY A 914 -4.82 -0.49 1.67
N ASP A 915 -6.14 -0.40 1.82
CA ASP A 915 -6.79 0.10 3.03
C ASP A 915 -7.13 -1.02 4.01
N TRP A 916 -6.37 -1.07 5.11
CA TRP A 916 -6.55 -2.03 6.19
C TRP A 916 -7.19 -1.43 7.45
N SER A 917 -7.57 -0.15 7.42
CA SER A 917 -7.95 0.58 8.62
C SER A 917 -9.41 1.03 8.57
N PRO A 918 -10.29 0.49 9.44
CA PRO A 918 -11.68 0.96 9.56
C PRO A 918 -11.80 2.36 10.20
N ALA A 919 -10.68 3.01 10.52
CA ALA A 919 -10.59 4.25 11.27
C ALA A 919 -10.08 5.42 10.42
N ASN A 920 -10.29 5.39 9.10
CA ASN A 920 -9.89 6.45 8.18
C ASN A 920 -11.12 7.04 7.45
N ALA A 921 -10.89 8.03 6.60
CA ALA A 921 -11.94 8.65 5.78
C ALA A 921 -12.17 7.93 4.43
N ALA A 922 -11.38 6.89 4.12
CA ALA A 922 -11.47 6.16 2.89
C ALA A 922 -12.68 5.22 2.96
N ASN A 923 -13.69 5.48 2.13
CA ASN A 923 -14.92 4.69 2.09
C ASN A 923 -15.15 4.20 0.66
N SER A 924 -14.18 3.42 0.16
CA SER A 924 -14.14 2.90 -1.22
C SER A 924 -15.48 2.25 -1.60
N GLY A 925 -16.08 2.74 -2.69
CA GLY A 925 -17.34 2.20 -3.20
C GLY A 925 -18.62 2.71 -2.50
N VAL A 926 -18.52 3.54 -1.46
CA VAL A 926 -19.71 4.03 -0.71
C VAL A 926 -19.77 5.55 -0.76
N ASN A 927 -20.73 6.09 -1.52
CA ASN A 927 -21.00 7.53 -1.56
C ASN A 927 -21.71 8.00 -0.28
N LEU A 928 -20.98 8.72 0.55
CA LEU A 928 -21.49 9.30 1.79
C LEU A 928 -21.87 10.77 1.65
N TYR A 929 -21.42 11.49 0.62
CA TYR A 929 -21.68 12.92 0.56
C TYR A 929 -23.19 13.19 0.42
N LEU A 930 -23.75 14.07 1.26
CA LEU A 930 -25.13 14.53 1.11
C LEU A 930 -25.11 16.01 0.68
N PRO A 931 -25.42 16.33 -0.59
CA PRO A 931 -25.45 17.70 -1.07
C PRO A 931 -26.44 18.59 -0.29
N ALA A 932 -26.19 19.91 -0.27
CA ALA A 932 -27.14 20.85 0.29
C ALA A 932 -28.46 20.81 -0.51
N GLY A 933 -29.60 20.71 0.19
CA GLY A 933 -30.92 20.62 -0.45
C GLY A 933 -31.27 19.24 -1.01
N CYS A 934 -30.47 18.19 -0.76
CA CYS A 934 -30.75 16.83 -1.21
C CYS A 934 -32.05 16.23 -0.64
N ALA A 935 -32.50 16.74 0.50
CA ALA A 935 -33.78 16.41 1.12
C ALA A 935 -34.36 17.67 1.76
N ARG A 936 -35.68 17.68 2.02
CA ARG A 936 -36.32 18.78 2.78
C ARG A 936 -35.69 18.94 4.16
N LYS A 937 -35.30 17.84 4.80
CA LYS A 937 -34.54 17.87 6.05
C LYS A 937 -33.61 16.66 6.18
N VAL A 938 -32.38 16.92 6.62
CA VAL A 938 -31.42 15.91 7.06
C VAL A 938 -31.07 16.15 8.52
N VAL A 939 -31.16 15.11 9.35
CA VAL A 939 -30.79 15.13 10.77
C VAL A 939 -29.91 13.93 11.08
N GLN A 940 -28.76 14.18 11.72
CA GLN A 940 -27.94 13.14 12.33
C GLN A 940 -27.91 13.28 13.85
N LEU A 941 -28.23 12.20 14.57
CA LEU A 941 -27.96 12.10 16.01
C LEU A 941 -26.60 11.45 16.21
N SER A 942 -25.67 12.11 16.90
CA SER A 942 -24.31 11.62 17.11
C SER A 942 -24.01 11.27 18.57
N ALA A 943 -23.18 10.25 18.77
CA ALA A 943 -22.81 9.73 20.09
C ALA A 943 -21.69 10.56 20.74
N ARG A 944 -22.03 11.33 21.78
CA ARG A 944 -21.10 12.17 22.56
C ARG A 944 -20.03 11.37 23.30
N ASP A 945 -20.41 10.20 23.83
CA ASP A 945 -19.60 9.41 24.75
C ASP A 945 -18.89 8.23 24.05
N GLU A 946 -18.94 8.18 22.71
CA GLU A 946 -18.20 7.24 21.88
C GLU A 946 -16.71 7.64 21.79
N LYS A 947 -15.81 6.69 22.07
CA LYS A 947 -14.36 6.94 22.16
C LYS A 947 -13.51 5.90 21.44
N ARG A 948 -14.09 4.89 20.80
CA ARG A 948 -13.33 3.84 20.11
C ARG A 948 -12.62 4.41 18.88
N TRP A 949 -11.40 3.91 18.65
CA TRP A 949 -10.59 4.27 17.48
C TRP A 949 -11.26 3.87 16.16
N ASN A 950 -11.87 2.68 16.09
CA ASN A 950 -12.45 2.12 14.86
C ASN A 950 -13.89 2.59 14.56
N PHE A 951 -14.44 3.53 15.35
CA PHE A 951 -15.82 4.04 15.20
C PHE A 951 -15.80 5.53 14.86
N ALA A 952 -15.08 5.88 13.79
CA ALA A 952 -15.02 7.26 13.31
C ALA A 952 -16.41 7.73 12.83
N LEU A 953 -16.82 8.92 13.24
CA LEU A 953 -18.07 9.55 12.82
C LEU A 953 -17.92 10.15 11.43
N ASN A 954 -18.78 9.77 10.49
CA ASN A 954 -18.98 10.51 9.25
C ASN A 954 -20.03 11.61 9.51
N SER A 955 -19.58 12.82 9.80
CA SER A 955 -20.44 13.96 10.10
C SER A 955 -21.27 14.39 8.88
N VAL A 956 -22.44 14.98 9.15
CA VAL A 956 -23.27 15.65 8.13
C VAL A 956 -23.06 17.17 8.10
N GLN A 957 -22.18 17.69 8.97
CA GLN A 957 -21.79 19.08 9.00
C GLN A 957 -20.82 19.42 7.85
N PRO A 958 -20.82 20.68 7.37
CA PRO A 958 -21.63 21.81 7.85
C PRO A 958 -23.03 21.94 7.22
N GLU A 959 -23.37 21.15 6.20
CA GLU A 959 -24.57 21.39 5.38
C GLU A 959 -25.88 21.05 6.11
N HIS A 960 -25.85 20.09 7.03
CA HIS A 960 -27.04 19.52 7.66
C HIS A 960 -26.98 19.53 9.19
N GLN A 961 -28.14 19.32 9.83
CA GLN A 961 -28.24 19.35 11.29
C GLN A 961 -27.63 18.09 11.91
N GLU A 962 -26.67 18.27 12.81
CA GLU A 962 -26.09 17.21 13.62
C GLU A 962 -26.29 17.54 15.11
N ILE A 963 -26.97 16.64 15.84
CA ILE A 963 -27.33 16.80 17.25
C ILE A 963 -26.54 15.78 18.07
N GLU A 964 -25.58 16.28 18.85
CA GLU A 964 -24.80 15.43 19.76
C GLU A 964 -25.61 15.09 21.03
N LEU A 965 -25.78 13.81 21.32
CA LEU A 965 -26.58 13.29 22.44
C LEU A 965 -25.74 12.38 23.35
N PRO A 966 -26.06 12.28 24.66
CA PRO A 966 -25.34 11.42 25.59
C PRO A 966 -25.45 9.94 25.21
N GLY A 967 -24.35 9.20 25.32
CA GLY A 967 -24.30 7.78 24.98
C GLY A 967 -23.15 7.39 24.04
N ALA A 968 -22.84 6.09 24.01
CA ALA A 968 -21.99 5.45 23.02
C ALA A 968 -22.77 5.11 21.73
N HIS A 969 -22.09 4.58 20.70
CA HIS A 969 -22.66 4.30 19.38
C HIS A 969 -24.04 3.61 19.41
N SER A 970 -24.18 2.50 20.14
CA SER A 970 -25.43 1.75 20.25
C SER A 970 -26.38 2.28 21.34
N ASP A 971 -25.93 3.23 22.17
CA ASP A 971 -26.86 4.02 23.00
C ASP A 971 -27.64 5.03 22.14
N ILE A 972 -27.09 5.44 20.99
CA ILE A 972 -27.77 6.31 20.04
C ILE A 972 -28.70 5.52 19.11
N GLY A 973 -28.16 4.50 18.43
CA GLY A 973 -28.93 3.72 17.46
C GLY A 973 -29.71 2.54 18.00
N GLY A 974 -29.53 2.17 19.26
CA GLY A 974 -30.12 0.98 19.86
C GLY A 974 -29.31 -0.29 19.58
N GLY A 975 -29.92 -1.45 19.85
CA GLY A 975 -29.28 -2.75 19.71
C GLY A 975 -28.72 -3.34 21.01
N TYR A 976 -28.47 -2.53 22.03
CA TYR A 976 -28.09 -3.05 23.35
C TYR A 976 -29.28 -3.77 24.03
N PRO A 977 -29.05 -4.94 24.65
CA PRO A 977 -30.01 -5.55 25.56
C PRO A 977 -30.42 -4.59 26.69
N LEU A 978 -31.63 -4.77 27.24
CA LEU A 978 -32.12 -3.92 28.33
C LEU A 978 -31.26 -3.98 29.60
N SER A 979 -30.56 -5.09 29.80
CA SER A 979 -29.58 -5.23 30.88
C SER A 979 -28.39 -6.03 30.38
N LEU A 980 -27.19 -5.45 30.51
CA LEU A 980 -25.93 -6.04 30.11
C LEU A 980 -24.92 -5.95 31.27
N GLN A 981 -24.13 -7.02 31.46
CA GLN A 981 -23.00 -6.99 32.40
C GLN A 981 -21.73 -6.54 31.68
N GLU A 982 -21.19 -5.38 32.04
CA GLU A 982 -19.90 -4.90 31.55
C GLU A 982 -18.77 -5.47 32.42
N LYS A 983 -17.84 -6.20 31.82
CA LYS A 983 -16.60 -6.65 32.45
C LYS A 983 -15.39 -6.21 31.61
N LEU A 984 -14.91 -5.00 31.84
CA LEU A 984 -14.00 -4.30 30.91
C LEU A 984 -12.70 -3.86 31.58
N LEU A 985 -11.63 -3.76 30.78
CA LEU A 985 -10.38 -3.08 31.14
C LEU A 985 -10.41 -1.64 30.64
N LEU A 986 -10.50 -0.64 31.52
CA LEU A 986 -10.71 0.76 31.14
C LEU A 986 -9.43 1.53 30.84
N THR A 987 -8.28 1.08 31.36
CA THR A 987 -6.98 1.68 31.08
C THR A 987 -6.09 0.72 30.31
N GLN A 988 -5.18 1.25 29.51
CA GLN A 988 -4.18 0.44 28.82
C GLN A 988 -3.39 -0.39 29.84
N PRO A 989 -3.22 -1.71 29.64
CA PRO A 989 -2.39 -2.53 30.51
C PRO A 989 -0.96 -1.97 30.55
N ARG A 990 -0.53 -1.53 31.72
CA ARG A 990 0.82 -0.97 31.95
C ARG A 990 1.69 -2.01 32.62
N GLN A 991 2.94 -2.10 32.18
CA GLN A 991 3.91 -2.98 32.80
C GLN A 991 4.42 -2.38 34.12
N ALA A 992 4.46 -3.19 35.17
CA ALA A 992 5.05 -2.89 36.46
C ALA A 992 6.15 -3.92 36.77
N ARG A 993 7.37 -3.43 37.03
CA ARG A 993 8.49 -4.25 37.53
C ARG A 993 8.55 -4.12 39.04
N VAL A 994 8.51 -5.24 39.76
CA VAL A 994 8.48 -5.29 41.22
C VAL A 994 9.61 -6.18 41.73
N SER A 995 10.49 -5.62 42.56
CA SER A 995 11.55 -6.38 43.24
C SER A 995 10.96 -7.26 44.36
N ILE A 996 11.59 -8.40 44.64
CA ILE A 996 11.19 -9.30 45.74
C ILE A 996 11.07 -8.51 47.05
N GLY A 997 9.92 -8.65 47.73
CA GLY A 997 9.63 -8.02 49.01
C GLY A 997 8.96 -6.64 48.94
N ARG A 998 8.81 -6.05 47.75
CA ARG A 998 8.04 -4.80 47.56
C ARG A 998 6.60 -5.12 47.10
N PRO A 999 5.56 -4.53 47.70
CA PRO A 999 4.18 -4.73 47.24
C PRO A 999 3.91 -4.03 45.89
N LEU A 1000 3.10 -4.65 45.04
CA LEU A 1000 2.73 -4.15 43.71
C LEU A 1000 1.98 -2.81 43.79
N GLU A 1001 1.23 -2.60 44.87
CA GLU A 1001 0.42 -1.44 45.17
C GLU A 1001 1.25 -0.14 45.26
N GLN A 1002 2.55 -0.26 45.53
CA GLN A 1002 3.49 0.87 45.57
C GLN A 1002 4.10 1.20 44.20
N SER A 1003 3.78 0.45 43.15
CA SER A 1003 4.29 0.72 41.80
C SER A 1003 3.60 1.94 41.18
N GLN A 1004 4.31 2.65 40.30
CA GLN A 1004 3.75 3.80 39.57
C GLN A 1004 2.51 3.40 38.75
N ALA A 1005 2.56 2.22 38.11
CA ALA A 1005 1.43 1.71 37.33
C ALA A 1005 0.16 1.52 38.17
N TRP A 1006 0.29 1.07 39.43
CA TRP A 1006 -0.84 0.92 40.34
C TRP A 1006 -1.39 2.27 40.81
N GLN A 1007 -0.51 3.23 41.12
CA GLN A 1007 -0.90 4.60 41.48
C GLN A 1007 -1.64 5.32 40.33
N ASP A 1008 -1.18 5.15 39.10
CA ASP A 1008 -1.81 5.71 37.91
C ASP A 1008 -3.22 5.16 37.69
N VAL A 1009 -3.40 3.84 37.90
CA VAL A 1009 -4.71 3.17 37.80
C VAL A 1009 -5.67 3.67 38.89
N ASN A 1010 -5.19 3.83 40.13
CA ASN A 1010 -6.00 4.42 41.21
C ASN A 1010 -6.41 5.87 40.91
N LYS A 1011 -5.51 6.67 40.34
CA LYS A 1011 -5.83 8.03 39.92
C LYS A 1011 -6.91 8.06 38.83
N ALA A 1012 -6.85 7.13 37.87
CA ALA A 1012 -7.87 6.98 36.85
C ALA A 1012 -9.22 6.51 37.42
N ALA A 1013 -9.22 5.65 38.45
CA ALA A 1013 -10.45 5.22 39.14
C ALA A 1013 -11.18 6.40 39.77
N ILE A 1014 -10.46 7.28 40.48
CA ILE A 1014 -11.03 8.49 41.11
C ILE A 1014 -11.69 9.41 40.07
N ASP A 1015 -11.05 9.61 38.91
CA ASP A 1015 -11.62 10.45 37.84
C ASP A 1015 -12.93 9.87 37.26
N LEU A 1016 -13.03 8.55 37.16
CA LEU A 1016 -14.25 7.88 36.67
C LEU A 1016 -15.36 7.89 37.74
N GLU A 1017 -15.01 7.79 39.02
CA GLU A 1017 -15.95 7.93 40.15
C GLU A 1017 -16.60 9.32 40.21
N LEU A 1018 -15.82 10.37 39.92
CA LEU A 1018 -16.33 11.73 39.79
C LEU A 1018 -17.35 11.87 38.64
N ARG A 1019 -17.21 11.06 37.58
CA ARG A 1019 -18.14 11.02 36.44
C ARG A 1019 -19.38 10.15 36.68
N GLY A 1020 -19.45 9.41 37.79
CA GLY A 1020 -20.59 8.55 38.16
C GLY A 1020 -20.38 7.06 37.92
N LEU A 1021 -19.20 6.62 37.45
CA LEU A 1021 -18.85 5.22 37.30
C LEU A 1021 -18.32 4.64 38.62
N PRO A 1022 -18.55 3.36 38.96
CA PRO A 1022 -19.23 2.34 38.17
C PRO A 1022 -20.77 2.31 38.35
N GLY A 1023 -21.36 3.30 39.04
CA GLY A 1023 -22.74 3.20 39.53
C GLY A 1023 -22.86 2.12 40.61
N ASP A 1024 -23.76 1.15 40.40
CA ASP A 1024 -24.02 0.05 41.34
C ASP A 1024 -22.97 -1.09 41.26
N GLY A 1025 -21.89 -0.91 40.50
CA GLY A 1025 -20.84 -1.91 40.27
C GLY A 1025 -19.54 -1.70 41.07
N GLN A 1026 -18.44 -2.26 40.55
CA GLN A 1026 -17.11 -2.16 41.16
C GLN A 1026 -16.06 -1.67 40.15
N LEU A 1027 -15.23 -0.71 40.57
CA LEU A 1027 -13.97 -0.34 39.94
C LEU A 1027 -12.84 -0.90 40.78
N ARG A 1028 -11.91 -1.63 40.16
CA ARG A 1028 -10.74 -2.16 40.87
C ARG A 1028 -9.51 -2.28 39.98
N PRO A 1029 -8.30 -2.01 40.49
CA PRO A 1029 -7.08 -2.42 39.82
C PRO A 1029 -7.08 -3.94 39.62
N VAL A 1030 -6.77 -4.37 38.40
CA VAL A 1030 -6.55 -5.77 38.05
C VAL A 1030 -5.10 -5.93 37.64
N ALA A 1031 -4.46 -7.00 38.12
CA ALA A 1031 -3.09 -7.31 37.79
C ALA A 1031 -2.92 -8.79 37.48
N TRP A 1032 -2.11 -9.09 36.47
CA TRP A 1032 -1.72 -10.45 36.13
C TRP A 1032 -0.21 -10.52 35.90
N GLN A 1033 0.40 -11.58 36.43
CA GLN A 1033 1.83 -11.79 36.31
C GLN A 1033 2.19 -12.20 34.87
N ARG A 1034 3.24 -11.61 34.31
CA ARG A 1034 3.81 -12.02 33.02
C ARG A 1034 5.08 -12.85 33.25
N PRO A 1035 5.37 -13.84 32.38
CA PRO A 1035 6.67 -14.49 32.35
C PRO A 1035 7.80 -13.48 32.13
N HIS A 1036 8.98 -13.78 32.67
CA HIS A 1036 10.17 -12.96 32.47
C HIS A 1036 10.42 -12.77 30.96
N PRO A 1037 10.64 -11.54 30.46
CA PRO A 1037 10.77 -11.26 29.04
C PRO A 1037 12.02 -11.91 28.40
N ASP A 1038 13.00 -12.29 29.23
CA ASP A 1038 14.25 -12.92 28.78
C ASP A 1038 14.45 -14.27 29.50
N LYS A 1039 14.48 -15.38 28.76
CA LYS A 1039 14.63 -16.75 29.33
C LYS A 1039 16.08 -17.07 29.72
N ASN A 1040 17.06 -16.25 29.33
CA ASN A 1040 18.49 -16.53 29.50
C ASN A 1040 19.15 -15.76 30.67
N GLN A 1041 18.44 -14.87 31.36
CA GLN A 1041 18.99 -14.18 32.54
C GLN A 1041 18.60 -14.90 33.83
N ARG A 1042 19.48 -15.78 34.33
CA ARG A 1042 19.31 -16.52 35.60
C ARG A 1042 19.43 -15.65 36.87
N PHE A 1043 19.61 -14.33 36.76
CA PHE A 1043 19.94 -13.44 37.88
C PHE A 1043 18.98 -12.26 38.12
N ASP A 1044 17.99 -11.99 37.26
CA ASP A 1044 16.94 -10.98 37.58
C ASP A 1044 15.81 -11.65 38.36
N GLN A 1045 15.77 -11.37 39.66
CA GLN A 1045 14.74 -11.87 40.58
C GLN A 1045 13.46 -11.01 40.58
N ALA A 1046 13.37 -9.98 39.72
CA ALA A 1046 12.19 -9.13 39.63
C ALA A 1046 10.97 -9.86 39.04
N GLN A 1047 9.80 -9.58 39.60
CA GLN A 1047 8.51 -10.03 39.07
C GLN A 1047 7.92 -8.96 38.16
N TYR A 1048 7.36 -9.38 37.02
CA TYR A 1048 6.74 -8.52 36.04
C TYR A 1048 5.22 -8.69 36.08
N TYR A 1049 4.50 -7.60 36.26
CA TYR A 1049 3.04 -7.55 36.28
C TYR A 1049 2.54 -6.65 35.15
N LEU A 1050 1.38 -6.98 34.58
CA LEU A 1050 0.57 -6.02 33.85
C LEU A 1050 -0.54 -5.54 34.78
N VAL A 1051 -0.72 -4.23 34.88
CA VAL A 1051 -1.72 -3.57 35.74
C VAL A 1051 -2.64 -2.73 34.88
N ALA A 1052 -3.95 -2.86 35.09
CA ALA A 1052 -4.98 -2.07 34.43
C ALA A 1052 -6.15 -1.79 35.40
N LEU A 1053 -7.00 -0.81 35.09
CA LEU A 1053 -8.25 -0.59 35.78
C LEU A 1053 -9.33 -1.52 35.21
N GLY A 1054 -9.89 -2.40 36.02
CA GLY A 1054 -11.04 -3.23 35.67
C GLY A 1054 -12.34 -2.61 36.18
N ILE A 1055 -13.41 -2.74 35.42
CA ILE A 1055 -14.78 -2.44 35.85
C ILE A 1055 -15.65 -3.69 35.74
N GLN A 1056 -16.55 -3.86 36.71
CA GLN A 1056 -17.65 -4.83 36.64
C GLN A 1056 -18.95 -4.17 37.09
N ARG A 1057 -19.95 -4.04 36.21
CA ARG A 1057 -21.24 -3.42 36.53
C ARG A 1057 -22.37 -3.88 35.62
N SER A 1058 -23.61 -3.64 36.03
CA SER A 1058 -24.79 -3.76 35.16
C SER A 1058 -25.07 -2.42 34.49
N VAL A 1059 -25.29 -2.43 33.17
CA VAL A 1059 -25.68 -1.25 32.38
C VAL A 1059 -26.98 -1.54 31.65
N ARG A 1060 -27.78 -0.49 31.46
CA ARG A 1060 -29.15 -0.54 30.97
C ARG A 1060 -29.27 0.07 29.56
N GLY A 1061 -30.03 -0.59 28.67
CA GLY A 1061 -30.16 -0.22 27.25
C GLY A 1061 -31.25 0.80 26.93
N GLU A 1062 -32.06 1.24 27.89
CA GLU A 1062 -33.24 2.07 27.65
C GLU A 1062 -32.93 3.51 27.20
N LEU A 1063 -31.68 3.97 27.32
CA LEU A 1063 -31.27 5.31 26.88
C LEU A 1063 -31.56 5.55 25.39
N ALA A 1064 -31.38 4.54 24.55
CA ALA A 1064 -31.66 4.62 23.12
C ALA A 1064 -33.12 4.97 22.80
N ARG A 1065 -34.07 4.68 23.69
CA ARG A 1065 -35.49 4.99 23.51
C ARG A 1065 -35.80 6.49 23.59
N ILE A 1066 -34.90 7.29 24.17
CA ILE A 1066 -34.97 8.75 24.11
C ILE A 1066 -34.61 9.22 22.70
N ASN A 1067 -33.55 8.64 22.12
CA ASN A 1067 -33.09 8.97 20.76
C ASN A 1067 -34.12 8.58 19.70
N LEU A 1068 -34.83 7.46 19.90
CA LEU A 1068 -36.00 7.08 19.11
C LEU A 1068 -37.08 8.18 19.10
N ARG A 1069 -37.45 8.68 20.29
CA ARG A 1069 -38.45 9.75 20.43
C ARG A 1069 -38.00 11.03 19.74
N ILE A 1070 -36.75 11.43 19.95
CA ILE A 1070 -36.19 12.62 19.31
C ILE A 1070 -36.26 12.51 17.78
N MET A 1071 -35.78 11.40 17.20
CA MET A 1071 -35.81 11.22 15.75
C MET A 1071 -37.24 11.21 15.21
N ARG A 1072 -38.17 10.51 15.90
CA ARG A 1072 -39.58 10.46 15.53
C ARG A 1072 -40.22 11.85 15.55
N GLU A 1073 -40.02 12.63 16.61
CA GLU A 1073 -40.57 13.99 16.70
C GLU A 1073 -39.99 14.91 15.64
N LEU A 1074 -38.68 14.86 15.38
CA LEU A 1074 -38.05 15.65 14.32
C LEU A 1074 -38.54 15.25 12.93
N ALA A 1075 -38.76 13.97 12.68
CA ALA A 1075 -39.29 13.49 11.40
C ALA A 1075 -40.77 13.91 11.21
N VAL A 1076 -41.60 13.79 12.26
CA VAL A 1076 -43.00 14.21 12.23
C VAL A 1076 -43.15 15.72 12.01
N GLN A 1077 -42.25 16.54 12.55
CA GLN A 1077 -42.21 17.99 12.26
C GLN A 1077 -41.99 18.31 10.77
N HIS A 1078 -41.40 17.37 10.04
CA HIS A 1078 -41.17 17.42 8.60
C HIS A 1078 -42.08 16.45 7.86
N ASP A 1079 -43.29 16.25 8.39
CA ASP A 1079 -44.39 15.49 7.82
C ASP A 1079 -44.21 13.97 7.75
N ALA A 1080 -43.11 13.37 8.21
CA ALA A 1080 -42.94 11.91 8.14
C ALA A 1080 -44.07 11.16 8.90
N PRO A 1081 -44.71 10.13 8.32
CA PRO A 1081 -45.97 9.56 8.78
C PRO A 1081 -45.81 8.52 9.90
N PHE A 1082 -45.19 8.90 11.02
CA PHE A 1082 -45.07 8.04 12.19
C PHE A 1082 -46.31 8.09 13.09
N GLU A 1083 -46.75 6.92 13.55
CA GLU A 1083 -47.77 6.77 14.58
C GLU A 1083 -47.27 7.23 15.95
N ASN A 1084 -48.19 7.37 16.91
CA ASN A 1084 -47.84 7.68 18.28
C ASN A 1084 -47.21 6.46 18.95
N ILE A 1085 -46.23 6.69 19.82
CA ILE A 1085 -45.51 5.61 20.49
C ILE A 1085 -46.46 4.87 21.44
N PRO A 1086 -46.64 3.54 21.29
CA PRO A 1086 -47.53 2.76 22.14
C PRO A 1086 -46.90 2.50 23.52
N GLU A 1087 -47.74 2.32 24.54
CA GLU A 1087 -47.31 1.97 25.91
C GLU A 1087 -46.96 0.47 26.05
N THR A 1088 -46.02 -0.02 25.23
CA THR A 1088 -45.54 -1.41 25.33
C THR A 1088 -44.12 -1.48 25.94
N PRO A 1089 -43.72 -2.65 26.47
CA PRO A 1089 -42.39 -2.81 27.10
C PRO A 1089 -41.21 -2.45 26.18
N ASN A 1090 -41.37 -2.55 24.86
CA ASN A 1090 -40.33 -2.24 23.87
C ASN A 1090 -40.10 -0.73 23.72
N PHE A 1091 -41.10 0.10 24.04
CA PHE A 1091 -41.04 1.54 23.87
C PHE A 1091 -41.02 2.32 25.19
N SER A 1092 -41.37 1.71 26.32
CA SER A 1092 -41.48 2.39 27.63
C SER A 1092 -40.17 3.00 28.14
N LEU A 1093 -40.25 4.11 28.89
CA LEU A 1093 -39.10 4.71 29.59
C LEU A 1093 -39.22 4.48 31.10
N PRO A 1094 -38.12 4.17 31.80
CA PRO A 1094 -38.12 4.15 33.25
C PRO A 1094 -38.27 5.56 33.83
N ALA A 1095 -38.86 5.66 35.01
CA ALA A 1095 -39.19 6.94 35.64
C ALA A 1095 -37.97 7.86 35.87
N ASP A 1096 -36.79 7.28 36.10
CA ASP A 1096 -35.54 8.02 36.29
C ASP A 1096 -34.96 8.61 34.98
N LEU A 1097 -35.42 8.14 33.81
CA LEU A 1097 -35.07 8.70 32.50
C LEU A 1097 -36.08 9.74 31.99
N GLN A 1098 -37.30 9.79 32.52
CA GLN A 1098 -38.36 10.65 31.97
C GLN A 1098 -37.97 12.13 31.94
N SER A 1099 -37.45 12.67 33.06
CA SER A 1099 -37.01 14.07 33.11
C SER A 1099 -35.84 14.36 32.17
N ILE A 1100 -34.95 13.39 31.94
CA ILE A 1100 -33.83 13.52 31.01
C ILE A 1100 -34.34 13.49 29.56
N ALA A 1101 -35.34 12.65 29.27
CA ALA A 1101 -35.98 12.58 27.97
C ALA A 1101 -36.62 13.92 27.58
N ASP A 1102 -37.39 14.52 28.50
CA ASP A 1102 -38.04 15.82 28.26
C ASP A 1102 -37.00 16.92 27.97
N LYS A 1103 -35.89 16.94 28.74
CA LYS A 1103 -34.75 17.86 28.54
C LYS A 1103 -34.06 17.68 27.18
N LEU A 1104 -33.77 16.44 26.79
CA LEU A 1104 -33.09 16.15 25.53
C LEU A 1104 -33.99 16.37 24.31
N LEU A 1105 -35.30 16.20 24.46
CA LEU A 1105 -36.26 16.50 23.41
C LEU A 1105 -36.33 18.01 23.14
N ASP A 1106 -36.40 18.83 24.19
CA ASP A 1106 -36.35 20.31 24.07
C ASP A 1106 -35.04 20.77 23.42
N TYR A 1107 -33.91 20.19 23.84
CA TYR A 1107 -32.60 20.44 23.23
C TYR A 1107 -32.57 20.14 21.73
N ALA A 1108 -33.08 18.98 21.33
CA ALA A 1108 -33.07 18.57 19.92
C ALA A 1108 -33.94 19.48 19.04
N GLN A 1109 -34.95 20.13 19.62
CA GLN A 1109 -35.83 21.10 18.94
C GLN A 1109 -35.26 22.54 18.93
N GLY A 1110 -34.01 22.74 19.36
CA GLY A 1110 -33.31 24.03 19.32
C GLY A 1110 -33.22 24.74 20.67
N GLY A 1111 -33.67 24.12 21.77
CA GLY A 1111 -33.43 24.60 23.13
C GLY A 1111 -31.95 24.50 23.55
N PRO A 1112 -31.52 25.19 24.62
CA PRO A 1112 -30.17 25.05 25.17
C PRO A 1112 -29.96 23.67 25.81
N ASN A 1113 -28.73 23.13 25.78
CA ASN A 1113 -28.44 21.82 26.40
C ASN A 1113 -28.72 21.85 27.92
N PRO A 1114 -29.73 21.12 28.44
CA PRO A 1114 -30.20 21.31 29.81
C PRO A 1114 -29.70 20.23 30.79
N LEU A 1115 -28.77 19.34 30.38
CA LEU A 1115 -28.31 18.27 31.26
C LEU A 1115 -27.42 18.78 32.40
N THR A 1116 -27.87 18.57 33.63
CA THR A 1116 -27.10 18.91 34.83
C THR A 1116 -25.96 17.92 35.06
N GLN A 1117 -25.04 18.25 35.97
CA GLN A 1117 -24.01 17.31 36.41
C GLN A 1117 -24.62 16.05 37.04
N ALA A 1118 -25.75 16.18 37.76
CA ALA A 1118 -26.45 15.05 38.35
C ALA A 1118 -27.05 14.12 37.28
N ASP A 1119 -27.66 14.70 36.23
CA ASP A 1119 -28.17 13.93 35.09
C ASP A 1119 -27.04 13.15 34.41
N ASN A 1120 -25.89 13.80 34.14
CA ASN A 1120 -24.74 13.13 33.52
C ASN A 1120 -24.15 12.03 34.42
N ARG A 1121 -24.09 12.22 35.74
CA ARG A 1121 -23.63 11.15 36.66
C ARG A 1121 -24.58 9.96 36.68
N LEU A 1122 -25.90 10.19 36.66
CA LEU A 1122 -26.90 9.12 36.57
C LEU A 1122 -26.76 8.34 35.26
N LEU A 1123 -26.68 9.06 34.14
CA LEU A 1123 -26.50 8.47 32.81
C LEU A 1123 -25.22 7.64 32.76
N HIS A 1124 -24.07 8.19 33.16
CA HIS A 1124 -22.82 7.44 33.19
C HIS A 1124 -22.85 6.25 34.13
N GLY A 1125 -23.50 6.36 35.30
CA GLY A 1125 -23.52 5.27 36.28
C GLY A 1125 -24.36 4.07 35.84
N ARG A 1126 -25.48 4.30 35.13
CA ARG A 1126 -26.49 3.26 34.88
C ARG A 1126 -26.81 2.97 33.41
N TYR A 1127 -26.68 3.94 32.51
CA TYR A 1127 -27.29 3.88 31.17
C TYR A 1127 -26.30 4.00 30.01
N ILE A 1128 -25.20 4.77 30.16
CA ILE A 1128 -24.20 4.92 29.10
C ILE A 1128 -23.24 3.73 29.12
N HIS A 1129 -23.17 3.00 28.02
CA HIS A 1129 -22.23 1.91 27.83
C HIS A 1129 -20.81 2.43 27.60
N LEU A 1130 -19.81 1.72 28.11
CA LEU A 1130 -18.41 2.09 27.96
C LEU A 1130 -17.90 1.64 26.60
N SER A 1131 -17.91 2.59 25.66
CA SER A 1131 -17.50 2.39 24.28
C SER A 1131 -16.07 1.84 24.14
N ALA A 1132 -15.08 2.48 24.77
CA ALA A 1132 -13.68 2.12 24.61
C ALA A 1132 -13.10 1.37 25.82
N HIS A 1133 -12.45 0.25 25.55
CA HIS A 1133 -11.80 -0.60 26.55
C HIS A 1133 -10.65 -1.42 25.94
N TRP A 1134 -9.76 -1.90 26.80
CA TRP A 1134 -8.57 -2.69 26.46
C TRP A 1134 -8.77 -4.20 26.63
N THR A 1135 -9.99 -4.66 26.86
CA THR A 1135 -10.32 -6.09 26.80
C THR A 1135 -10.15 -6.56 25.35
N PRO A 1136 -9.26 -7.54 25.07
CA PRO A 1136 -9.10 -8.08 23.72
C PRO A 1136 -10.31 -8.95 23.36
N ASP A 1137 -10.88 -8.74 22.18
CA ASP A 1137 -11.88 -9.64 21.59
C ASP A 1137 -11.17 -10.56 20.59
N LYS A 1138 -11.22 -11.88 20.84
CA LYS A 1138 -10.54 -12.91 20.04
C LYS A 1138 -9.07 -12.57 19.68
N GLY A 1139 -8.36 -11.90 20.60
CA GLY A 1139 -6.94 -11.52 20.45
C GLY A 1139 -6.68 -10.16 19.80
N LEU A 1140 -7.72 -9.42 19.40
CA LEU A 1140 -7.62 -8.09 18.80
C LEU A 1140 -8.16 -6.99 19.73
N LEU A 1141 -7.53 -5.82 19.71
CA LEU A 1141 -7.95 -4.65 20.50
C LEU A 1141 -8.91 -3.75 19.70
N LEU A 1142 -10.06 -4.32 19.30
CA LEU A 1142 -11.05 -3.62 18.46
C LEU A 1142 -11.67 -2.40 19.14
N SER A 1143 -11.84 -2.44 20.47
CA SER A 1143 -12.46 -1.37 21.26
C SER A 1143 -11.44 -0.39 21.86
N LYS A 1144 -10.19 -0.35 21.39
CA LYS A 1144 -9.18 0.56 21.96
C LYS A 1144 -9.62 2.04 21.85
N PRO A 1145 -9.30 2.88 22.85
CA PRO A 1145 -9.64 4.31 22.82
C PRO A 1145 -8.86 5.07 21.75
N ALA A 1146 -9.49 6.09 21.17
CA ALA A 1146 -8.84 7.07 20.31
C ALA A 1146 -7.95 8.03 21.13
N PRO A 1147 -6.85 8.59 20.55
CA PRO A 1147 -5.82 9.33 21.30
C PRO A 1147 -6.28 10.59 22.06
N LYS A 1148 -7.38 11.24 21.66
CA LYS A 1148 -7.86 12.51 22.26
C LYS A 1148 -9.39 12.60 22.31
N HIS A 1149 -10.04 12.47 21.16
CA HIS A 1149 -11.49 12.46 20.98
C HIS A 1149 -11.85 11.47 19.86
N ARG A 1150 -13.13 11.18 19.67
CA ARG A 1150 -13.62 10.37 18.54
C ARG A 1150 -13.14 10.96 17.21
N LEU A 1151 -12.71 10.14 16.27
CA LEU A 1151 -12.38 10.60 14.92
C LEU A 1151 -13.66 11.08 14.22
N ILE A 1152 -13.61 12.24 13.55
CA ILE A 1152 -14.76 12.84 12.85
C ILE A 1152 -14.30 13.24 11.44
N TYR A 1153 -15.09 12.85 10.44
CA TYR A 1153 -14.91 13.21 9.03
C TYR A 1153 -16.11 14.02 8.56
N ASN A 1154 -15.88 15.26 8.14
CA ASN A 1154 -16.94 16.15 7.69
C ASN A 1154 -17.59 15.66 6.39
N ASN A 1155 -18.81 16.14 6.14
CA ASN A 1155 -19.54 15.88 4.90
C ASN A 1155 -18.81 16.56 3.74
N LYS A 1156 -18.06 15.77 2.96
CA LYS A 1156 -17.32 16.26 1.80
C LYS A 1156 -17.61 15.38 0.59
N PRO A 1157 -17.63 15.95 -0.63
CA PRO A 1157 -17.64 15.16 -1.85
C PRO A 1157 -16.50 14.16 -1.83
N GLN A 1158 -16.79 12.93 -2.22
CA GLN A 1158 -15.80 11.86 -2.32
C GLN A 1158 -15.36 11.69 -3.76
N ASP A 1159 -14.06 11.52 -3.97
CA ASP A 1159 -13.49 11.34 -5.30
C ASP A 1159 -14.13 10.13 -6.00
N GLY A 1160 -14.56 10.32 -7.25
CA GLY A 1160 -15.22 9.28 -8.06
C GLY A 1160 -16.74 9.25 -7.98
N TYR A 1161 -17.39 10.15 -7.22
CA TYR A 1161 -18.85 10.28 -7.19
C TYR A 1161 -19.33 11.64 -7.73
N PRO A 1162 -20.50 11.70 -8.41
CA PRO A 1162 -21.08 12.96 -8.87
C PRO A 1162 -21.38 13.88 -7.68
N VAL A 1163 -21.11 15.18 -7.85
CA VAL A 1163 -21.43 16.23 -6.87
C VAL A 1163 -22.85 16.72 -7.04
#